data_AF-A0A819EJF5-F1
#
_entry.id   AF-A0A819EJF5-F1
#
_cell.length_a   1.000
_cell.length_b   1.000
_cell.length_c   1.000
_cell.angle_alpha   90.00
_cell.angle_beta   90.00
_cell.angle_gamma   90.00
#
_symmetry.space_group_name_H-M   'P 1'
#
loop_
_entity.id
_entity.type
_entity.pdbx_description
1 polymer ?
#
loop_
_entity_poly.entity_id
_entity_poly.type
_entity_poly.pdbx_seq_one_letter_code
_entity_poly.pdbx_strand_id
1 'polypeptide(L)'
;MEISNNEKEDTDVRLLREMGYTQELYRGFSPLMSFAFCFTAVNVFASISLGLTYSLTTGGSGVTFWSWIIGSVFTILVGLSMAEICSVYPSAGSVYHWAGQLTSAKHAPLASFICGWFNFIGNAANDAAISSAFATMVNAAIVLNGGDSLSTGVQVAIGIGITFIWAAQNALRIDQQGWLNILAAFFQISSTIVIVIVLFVMAPQRASASDVFTSTYNGTGFPMGYMYCISILPTLFSFAGYEAGAHLAEETRGAGRAAPKGIVGTCICGALVGVAYILALLFAIPDVETFINNNSGENASPSLVVATYQLAAPGAAAMALTILLIINLYFAGMSCITVTSRIGFAMARDGVFPLSKYLRWIYKRTKTPLANIFFVFVVDSLLLLLQLASATAFNSILAIATFGFQVSYLMPIFLRCTVARKTFVLGEFNLGRFGVPIAIIASIWLTVTSIIMFFPSEYPVTKDNMNYTVVIVGGVLVLAATYWFISARHWFVGPKRVDADPTPLPPGHVASEDNMTKDVSSEVATSRFTTYNCSSNASCGCSVKSAVVTKIINGEPATKETWGWAASLRYSSSNSHYCGGTIISNLHILTAAHCTIKLASPSLINVYVGSIYLSSVVQVRRVSKIYNHPSYSSDTFHNDIAILKLSSPLNLDQDGVDLICLPNISSTRLSTGEYPIAGLNLVAIGWGVLSDGSEIASPILQQVTIQSIAANSIYCKNIGIHDSYTQFCAGVMPLGGKDTCQGDSGGPLLMFTSENVWEQVGITSVGYKCALANYPGLYTRVAAYQSWINATMNNANQIFTISYIIFIPLILMNKL
;
A
#
# COMPACT_ATOMS: atom_id res chain seq x y z
N MET A 1 10.80 -39.82 -16.23
CA MET A 1 11.18 -39.21 -14.94
C MET A 1 11.29 -37.71 -15.24
N GLU A 2 10.15 -37.02 -15.16
CA GLU A 2 9.99 -35.62 -15.56
C GLU A 2 10.26 -34.69 -14.38
N ILE A 3 11.04 -33.62 -14.60
CA ILE A 3 11.06 -32.45 -13.71
C ILE A 3 11.01 -31.19 -14.59
N SER A 4 9.90 -30.46 -14.42
CA SER A 4 9.53 -29.18 -15.04
C SER A 4 10.23 -27.98 -14.39
N ASN A 5 10.64 -26.97 -15.17
CA ASN A 5 10.97 -25.63 -14.67
C ASN A 5 10.02 -24.58 -15.29
N ASN A 6 8.98 -24.21 -14.55
CA ASN A 6 8.06 -23.09 -14.81
C ASN A 6 8.61 -21.80 -14.16
N GLU A 7 8.76 -20.71 -14.91
CA GLU A 7 9.00 -19.36 -14.37
C GLU A 7 7.74 -18.84 -13.65
N LYS A 8 7.92 -18.31 -12.44
CA LYS A 8 6.84 -18.00 -11.48
C LYS A 8 6.27 -16.59 -11.71
N GLU A 9 5.01 -16.54 -12.13
CA GLU A 9 4.11 -15.38 -12.02
C GLU A 9 4.16 -14.76 -10.60
N ASP A 10 4.13 -13.42 -10.47
CA ASP A 10 4.01 -12.73 -9.17
C ASP A 10 2.82 -13.33 -8.43
N THR A 11 3.11 -13.94 -7.28
CA THR A 11 2.16 -14.77 -6.55
C THR A 11 0.93 -13.97 -6.16
N ASP A 12 1.05 -12.67 -5.87
CA ASP A 12 -0.10 -11.86 -5.52
C ASP A 12 -0.95 -11.45 -6.74
N VAL A 13 -0.34 -11.27 -7.91
CA VAL A 13 -1.06 -10.99 -9.17
C VAL A 13 -1.76 -12.24 -9.67
N ARG A 14 -1.08 -13.39 -9.57
CA ARG A 14 -1.67 -14.70 -9.84
C ARG A 14 -2.86 -14.95 -8.93
N LEU A 15 -2.70 -14.76 -7.62
CA LEU A 15 -3.76 -14.98 -6.64
C LEU A 15 -4.96 -14.05 -6.87
N LEU A 16 -4.73 -12.76 -7.19
CA LEU A 16 -5.81 -11.82 -7.52
C LEU A 16 -6.56 -12.21 -8.80
N ARG A 17 -5.83 -12.71 -9.81
CA ARG A 17 -6.39 -13.19 -11.08
C ARG A 17 -7.14 -14.52 -10.90
N GLU A 18 -6.63 -15.43 -10.07
CA GLU A 18 -7.32 -16.66 -9.65
C GLU A 18 -8.65 -16.33 -8.96
N MET A 19 -8.70 -15.23 -8.19
CA MET A 19 -9.93 -14.67 -7.62
C MET A 19 -10.82 -13.92 -8.64
N GLY A 20 -10.43 -13.87 -9.92
CA GLY A 20 -11.16 -13.25 -11.02
C GLY A 20 -10.95 -11.74 -11.19
N TYR A 21 -10.11 -11.10 -10.35
CA TYR A 21 -9.89 -9.66 -10.38
C TYR A 21 -8.63 -9.28 -11.17
N THR A 22 -8.73 -8.21 -11.93
CA THR A 22 -7.57 -7.52 -12.53
C THR A 22 -7.08 -6.46 -11.56
N GLN A 23 -5.77 -6.32 -11.39
CA GLN A 23 -5.21 -5.30 -10.50
C GLN A 23 -5.49 -3.90 -11.05
N GLU A 24 -6.32 -3.11 -10.36
CA GLU A 24 -6.68 -1.73 -10.76
C GLU A 24 -5.98 -0.66 -9.90
N LEU A 25 -5.58 -1.02 -8.67
CA LEU A 25 -4.91 -0.15 -7.72
C LEU A 25 -3.37 -0.34 -7.77
N TYR A 26 -2.62 0.73 -7.49
CA TYR A 26 -1.16 0.73 -7.58
C TYR A 26 -0.53 0.15 -6.31
N ARG A 27 0.38 -0.82 -6.44
CA ARG A 27 1.12 -1.42 -5.31
C ARG A 27 2.23 -0.51 -4.78
N GLY A 28 1.85 0.41 -3.89
CA GLY A 28 2.75 1.35 -3.22
C GLY A 28 3.16 0.97 -1.79
N PHE A 29 2.42 0.07 -1.12
CA PHE A 29 2.59 -0.21 0.30
C PHE A 29 3.59 -1.35 0.57
N SER A 30 4.54 -1.09 1.47
CA SER A 30 5.40 -2.12 2.06
C SER A 30 4.68 -2.84 3.23
N PRO A 31 5.17 -4.01 3.68
CA PRO A 31 4.59 -4.70 4.83
C PRO A 31 4.55 -3.84 6.12
N LEU A 32 5.58 -3.01 6.34
CA LEU A 32 5.61 -2.08 7.47
C LEU A 32 4.52 -1.01 7.34
N MET A 33 4.28 -0.51 6.13
CA MET A 33 3.21 0.47 5.91
C MET A 33 1.83 -0.15 6.08
N SER A 34 1.62 -1.41 5.69
CA SER A 34 0.38 -2.14 5.92
C SER A 34 0.09 -2.31 7.42
N PHE A 35 1.10 -2.69 8.22
CA PHE A 35 0.98 -2.71 9.69
C PHE A 35 0.71 -1.32 10.27
N ALA A 36 1.49 -0.30 9.88
CA ALA A 36 1.33 1.07 10.37
C ALA A 36 -0.10 1.57 10.11
N PHE A 37 -0.63 1.26 8.94
CA PHE A 37 -1.99 1.60 8.57
C PHE A 37 -3.06 0.90 9.43
N CYS A 38 -2.94 -0.42 9.64
CA CYS A 38 -3.83 -1.13 10.57
C CYS A 38 -3.76 -0.53 11.97
N PHE A 39 -2.56 -0.26 12.47
CA PHE A 39 -2.33 0.30 13.80
C PHE A 39 -2.95 1.70 13.95
N THR A 40 -2.76 2.56 12.95
CA THR A 40 -3.29 3.93 12.97
C THR A 40 -4.81 3.97 12.79
N ALA A 41 -5.41 3.07 12.03
CA ALA A 41 -6.87 2.97 11.90
C ALA A 41 -7.55 2.53 13.21
N VAL A 42 -6.99 1.52 13.91
CA VAL A 42 -7.55 1.07 15.20
C VAL A 42 -7.36 2.12 16.30
N ASN A 43 -6.17 2.75 16.34
CA ASN A 43 -5.75 3.74 17.32
C ASN A 43 -6.31 3.51 18.74
N VAL A 44 -5.92 2.38 19.34
CA VAL A 44 -6.35 1.93 20.67
C VAL A 44 -6.30 3.05 21.72
N PHE A 45 -5.26 3.89 21.66
CA PHE A 45 -5.07 5.00 22.60
C PHE A 45 -6.23 6.02 22.56
N ALA A 46 -6.63 6.47 21.37
CA ALA A 46 -7.76 7.38 21.26
C ALA A 46 -9.05 6.70 21.67
N SER A 47 -9.28 5.47 21.22
CA SER A 47 -10.52 4.74 21.50
C SER A 47 -10.72 4.44 22.99
N ILE A 48 -9.66 4.10 23.73
CA ILE A 48 -9.70 3.99 25.21
C ILE A 48 -10.06 5.33 25.85
N SER A 49 -9.47 6.42 25.35
CA SER A 49 -9.72 7.76 25.87
C SER A 49 -11.19 8.17 25.72
N LEU A 50 -11.83 7.76 24.62
CA LEU A 50 -13.26 7.96 24.38
C LEU A 50 -14.13 7.05 25.22
N GLY A 51 -13.71 5.79 25.40
CA GLY A 51 -14.41 4.80 26.18
C GLY A 51 -14.36 5.03 27.69
N LEU A 52 -13.39 5.80 28.19
CA LEU A 52 -13.11 5.92 29.62
C LEU A 52 -14.33 6.35 30.43
N THR A 53 -15.10 7.33 29.94
CA THR A 53 -16.31 7.79 30.62
C THR A 53 -17.31 6.66 30.82
N TYR A 54 -17.56 5.87 29.78
CA TYR A 54 -18.47 4.73 29.85
C TYR A 54 -17.90 3.61 30.75
N SER A 55 -16.61 3.30 30.63
CA SER A 55 -15.98 2.22 31.40
C SER A 55 -16.04 2.50 32.92
N LEU A 56 -15.72 3.73 33.33
CA LEU A 56 -15.73 4.11 34.74
C LEU A 56 -17.14 4.17 35.32
N THR A 57 -18.10 4.74 34.58
CA THR A 57 -19.49 4.90 35.06
C THR A 57 -20.27 3.58 35.07
N THR A 58 -19.92 2.63 34.20
CA THR A 58 -20.57 1.32 34.19
C THR A 58 -19.93 0.34 35.15
N GLY A 59 -18.59 0.24 35.21
CA GLY A 59 -17.92 -0.84 35.96
C GLY A 59 -16.81 -0.41 36.94
N GLY A 60 -16.32 0.83 36.87
CA GLY A 60 -15.18 1.28 37.68
C GLY A 60 -13.84 0.68 37.25
N SER A 61 -12.80 0.85 38.08
CA SER A 61 -11.41 0.53 37.68
C SER A 61 -11.16 -0.96 37.42
N GLY A 62 -11.55 -1.83 38.36
CA GLY A 62 -11.29 -3.27 38.24
C GLY A 62 -11.96 -3.88 37.02
N VAL A 63 -13.24 -3.53 36.79
CA VAL A 63 -13.99 -4.01 35.62
C VAL A 63 -13.41 -3.46 34.33
N THR A 64 -12.99 -2.19 34.30
CA THR A 64 -12.34 -1.59 33.13
C THR A 64 -11.07 -2.36 32.74
N PHE A 65 -10.21 -2.68 33.71
CA PHE A 65 -8.99 -3.43 33.47
C PHE A 65 -9.28 -4.85 32.97
N TRP A 66 -10.12 -5.62 33.66
CA TRP A 66 -10.39 -7.01 33.28
C TRP A 66 -11.17 -7.13 31.97
N SER A 67 -12.07 -6.18 31.69
CA SER A 67 -12.75 -6.08 30.39
C SER A 67 -11.73 -5.91 29.26
N TRP A 68 -10.71 -5.06 29.45
CA TRP A 68 -9.63 -4.90 28.48
C TRP A 68 -8.86 -6.20 28.24
N ILE A 69 -8.47 -6.91 29.30
CA ILE A 69 -7.72 -8.17 29.20
C ILE A 69 -8.52 -9.24 28.46
N ILE A 70 -9.77 -9.45 28.87
CA ILE A 70 -10.66 -10.44 28.26
C ILE A 70 -10.91 -10.08 26.79
N GLY A 71 -11.30 -8.85 26.51
CA GLY A 71 -11.58 -8.39 25.16
C GLY A 71 -10.36 -8.47 24.24
N SER A 72 -9.15 -8.19 24.75
CA SER A 72 -7.90 -8.31 24.01
C SER A 72 -7.60 -9.75 23.61
N VAL A 73 -7.71 -10.69 24.56
CA VAL A 73 -7.45 -12.13 24.31
C VAL A 73 -8.37 -12.65 23.21
N PHE A 74 -9.68 -12.41 23.32
CA PHE A 74 -10.61 -12.88 22.31
C PHE A 74 -10.45 -12.16 20.98
N THR A 75 -10.15 -10.86 20.97
CA THR A 75 -9.86 -10.12 19.74
C THR A 75 -8.66 -10.68 18.99
N ILE A 76 -7.60 -11.10 19.70
CA ILE A 76 -6.46 -11.77 19.07
C ILE A 76 -6.90 -13.07 18.40
N LEU A 77 -7.80 -13.86 19.01
CA LEU A 77 -8.35 -15.08 18.39
C LEU A 77 -9.17 -14.78 17.14
N VAL A 78 -9.96 -13.70 17.15
CA VAL A 78 -10.69 -13.23 15.96
C VAL A 78 -9.70 -12.80 14.87
N GLY A 79 -8.70 -11.99 15.23
CA GLY A 79 -7.65 -11.53 14.31
C GLY A 79 -6.86 -12.68 13.68
N LEU A 80 -6.53 -13.72 14.45
CA LEU A 80 -5.87 -14.94 13.94
C LEU A 80 -6.74 -15.67 12.91
N SER A 81 -8.05 -15.80 13.17
CA SER A 81 -8.98 -16.43 12.22
C SER A 81 -9.12 -15.63 10.93
N MET A 82 -9.21 -14.30 11.05
CA MET A 82 -9.28 -13.38 9.92
C MET A 82 -7.99 -13.37 9.10
N ALA A 83 -6.83 -13.44 9.77
CA ALA A 83 -5.52 -13.50 9.14
C ALA A 83 -5.34 -14.78 8.31
N GLU A 84 -5.84 -15.93 8.77
CA GLU A 84 -5.85 -17.19 8.01
C GLU A 84 -6.68 -17.07 6.72
N ILE A 85 -7.86 -16.44 6.78
CA ILE A 85 -8.71 -16.20 5.61
C ILE A 85 -8.07 -15.16 4.67
N CYS A 86 -7.55 -14.07 5.21
CA CYS A 86 -6.90 -12.99 4.47
C CYS A 86 -5.67 -13.48 3.69
N SER A 87 -4.94 -14.47 4.22
CA SER A 87 -3.76 -15.02 3.55
C SER A 87 -4.12 -15.75 2.25
N VAL A 88 -5.31 -16.35 2.19
CA VAL A 88 -5.83 -17.04 1.01
C VAL A 88 -6.45 -16.04 0.03
N TYR A 89 -7.18 -15.04 0.54
CA TYR A 89 -7.95 -14.12 -0.28
C TYR A 89 -7.56 -12.63 -0.09
N PRO A 90 -6.29 -12.22 -0.33
CA PRO A 90 -5.85 -10.85 -0.12
C PRO A 90 -6.36 -9.93 -1.24
N SER A 91 -7.53 -9.31 -1.05
CA SER A 91 -8.14 -8.38 -2.01
C SER A 91 -8.68 -7.13 -1.31
N ALA A 92 -8.87 -6.02 -2.03
CA ALA A 92 -9.38 -4.77 -1.45
C ALA A 92 -10.82 -4.92 -0.90
N GLY A 93 -11.57 -5.91 -1.41
CA GLY A 93 -12.88 -6.28 -0.91
C GLY A 93 -12.87 -6.97 0.46
N SER A 94 -11.71 -7.46 0.94
CA SER A 94 -11.51 -8.01 2.30
C SER A 94 -12.67 -8.91 2.74
N VAL A 95 -13.24 -8.72 3.93
CA VAL A 95 -14.35 -9.48 4.52
C VAL A 95 -15.55 -9.69 3.60
N TYR A 96 -15.91 -8.67 2.81
CA TYR A 96 -16.99 -8.74 1.83
C TYR A 96 -16.70 -9.78 0.73
N HIS A 97 -15.46 -9.79 0.25
CA HIS A 97 -14.99 -10.75 -0.73
C HIS A 97 -14.85 -12.14 -0.11
N TRP A 98 -14.30 -12.24 1.10
CA TRP A 98 -14.11 -13.51 1.82
C TRP A 98 -15.43 -14.25 2.05
N ALA A 99 -16.48 -13.53 2.44
CA ALA A 99 -17.81 -14.12 2.64
C ALA A 99 -18.35 -14.79 1.37
N GLY A 100 -18.05 -14.24 0.18
CA GLY A 100 -18.47 -14.80 -1.11
C GLY A 100 -17.66 -16.02 -1.55
N GLN A 101 -16.36 -16.07 -1.22
CA GLN A 101 -15.50 -17.22 -1.53
C GLN A 101 -15.79 -18.42 -0.63
N LEU A 102 -16.15 -18.18 0.63
CA LEU A 102 -16.33 -19.23 1.65
C LEU A 102 -17.71 -19.90 1.61
N THR A 103 -18.55 -19.58 0.63
CA THR A 103 -19.87 -20.20 0.45
C THR A 103 -20.08 -20.67 -0.98
N SER A 104 -21.13 -21.45 -1.22
CA SER A 104 -21.52 -21.92 -2.55
C SER A 104 -21.88 -20.77 -3.49
N ALA A 105 -21.70 -20.96 -4.81
CA ALA A 105 -22.03 -19.97 -5.85
C ALA A 105 -23.43 -19.35 -5.71
N LYS A 106 -24.42 -20.17 -5.33
CA LYS A 106 -25.82 -19.75 -5.13
C LYS A 106 -25.99 -18.74 -3.98
N HIS A 107 -25.22 -18.87 -2.91
CA HIS A 107 -25.36 -18.07 -1.70
C HIS A 107 -24.30 -16.96 -1.58
N ALA A 108 -23.28 -16.97 -2.43
CA ALA A 108 -22.20 -15.98 -2.44
C ALA A 108 -22.70 -14.54 -2.61
N PRO A 109 -23.66 -14.23 -3.50
CA PRO A 109 -24.20 -12.87 -3.61
C PRO A 109 -24.80 -12.39 -2.28
N LEU A 110 -25.61 -13.21 -1.61
CA LEU A 110 -26.26 -12.83 -0.36
C LEU A 110 -25.25 -12.64 0.78
N ALA A 111 -24.31 -13.58 0.92
CA ALA A 111 -23.30 -13.54 1.98
C ALA A 111 -22.39 -12.30 1.84
N SER A 112 -21.90 -12.04 0.63
CA SER A 112 -21.12 -10.83 0.34
C SER A 112 -21.95 -9.58 0.54
N PHE A 113 -23.19 -9.52 0.06
CA PHE A 113 -24.03 -8.33 0.21
C PHE A 113 -24.25 -7.94 1.67
N ILE A 114 -24.64 -8.88 2.52
CA ILE A 114 -24.83 -8.63 3.96
C ILE A 114 -23.51 -8.20 4.60
N CYS A 115 -22.43 -8.93 4.35
CA CYS A 115 -21.12 -8.64 4.92
C CYS A 115 -20.60 -7.25 4.51
N GLY A 116 -20.76 -6.88 3.23
CA GLY A 116 -20.32 -5.59 2.70
C GLY A 116 -21.07 -4.40 3.27
N TRP A 117 -22.39 -4.48 3.41
CA TRP A 117 -23.17 -3.40 4.01
C TRP A 117 -22.84 -3.18 5.48
N PHE A 118 -22.73 -4.25 6.27
CA PHE A 118 -22.32 -4.13 7.67
C PHE A 118 -20.90 -3.60 7.81
N ASN A 119 -19.97 -4.02 6.95
CA ASN A 119 -18.62 -3.51 6.95
C ASN A 119 -18.57 -2.02 6.56
N PHE A 120 -19.25 -1.60 5.49
CA PHE A 120 -19.26 -0.21 5.04
C PHE A 120 -19.93 0.73 6.05
N ILE A 121 -21.13 0.38 6.54
CA ILE A 121 -21.86 1.20 7.53
C ILE A 121 -21.10 1.23 8.86
N GLY A 122 -20.49 0.11 9.26
CA GLY A 122 -19.65 0.04 10.46
C GLY A 122 -18.48 1.02 10.41
N ASN A 123 -17.77 1.05 9.28
CA ASN A 123 -16.66 1.96 9.05
C ASN A 123 -17.10 3.43 8.94
N ALA A 124 -18.16 3.74 8.20
CA ALA A 124 -18.68 5.11 8.10
C ALA A 124 -19.18 5.67 9.45
N ALA A 125 -19.84 4.82 10.24
CA ALA A 125 -20.25 5.19 11.60
C ALA A 125 -19.03 5.41 12.53
N ASN A 126 -17.95 4.66 12.33
CA ASN A 126 -16.68 4.87 13.04
C ASN A 126 -15.97 6.17 12.62
N ASP A 127 -16.01 6.53 11.33
CA ASP A 127 -15.50 7.80 10.84
C ASP A 127 -16.21 8.97 11.54
N ALA A 128 -17.55 8.94 11.58
CA ALA A 128 -18.35 9.93 12.30
C ALA A 128 -18.05 9.93 13.82
N ALA A 129 -17.84 8.76 14.43
CA ALA A 129 -17.46 8.64 15.85
C ALA A 129 -16.15 9.36 16.15
N ILE A 130 -15.11 9.14 15.33
CA ILE A 130 -13.79 9.75 15.49
C ILE A 130 -13.84 11.26 15.22
N SER A 131 -14.65 11.72 14.26
CA SER A 131 -14.88 13.16 14.02
C SER A 131 -15.55 13.85 15.19
N SER A 132 -16.59 13.24 15.78
CA SER A 132 -17.23 13.79 16.99
C SER A 132 -16.26 13.77 18.17
N ALA A 133 -15.50 12.70 18.34
CA ALA A 133 -14.48 12.58 19.37
C ALA A 133 -13.42 13.68 19.28
N PHE A 134 -12.95 13.97 18.07
CA PHE A 134 -12.04 15.09 17.81
C PHE A 134 -12.65 16.42 18.28
N ALA A 135 -13.90 16.69 17.92
CA ALA A 135 -14.61 17.90 18.36
C ALA A 135 -14.78 17.96 19.89
N THR A 136 -15.11 16.84 20.54
CA THR A 136 -15.21 16.76 22.01
C THR A 136 -13.88 17.03 22.70
N MET A 137 -12.76 16.53 22.16
CA MET A 137 -11.44 16.81 22.74
C MET A 137 -11.00 18.26 22.53
N VAL A 138 -11.36 18.88 21.39
CA VAL A 138 -11.16 20.32 21.18
C VAL A 138 -11.98 21.13 22.18
N ASN A 139 -13.25 20.77 22.41
CA ASN A 139 -14.07 21.39 23.44
C ASN A 139 -13.45 21.24 24.84
N ALA A 140 -13.02 20.03 25.19
CA ALA A 140 -12.39 19.77 26.47
C ALA A 140 -11.10 20.58 26.68
N ALA A 141 -10.30 20.79 25.63
CA ALA A 141 -9.13 21.67 25.69
C ALA A 141 -9.51 23.13 25.94
N ILE A 142 -10.55 23.66 25.29
CA ILE A 142 -11.03 25.04 25.49
C ILE A 142 -11.48 25.23 26.95
N VAL A 143 -12.28 24.31 27.48
CA VAL A 143 -12.75 24.34 28.86
C VAL A 143 -11.59 24.24 29.85
N LEU A 144 -10.60 23.38 29.58
CA LEU A 144 -9.38 23.27 30.40
C LEU A 144 -8.58 24.58 30.46
N ASN A 145 -8.65 25.40 29.39
CA ASN A 145 -8.01 26.73 29.34
C ASN A 145 -8.88 27.85 29.94
N GLY A 146 -10.04 27.53 30.53
CA GLY A 146 -10.96 28.49 31.14
C GLY A 146 -11.97 29.12 30.17
N GLY A 147 -12.13 28.57 28.97
CA GLY A 147 -13.19 28.98 28.03
C GLY A 147 -14.52 28.29 28.29
N ASP A 148 -15.60 28.84 27.73
CA ASP A 148 -16.94 28.23 27.82
C ASP A 148 -17.06 26.97 26.96
N SER A 149 -17.90 26.03 27.41
CA SER A 149 -18.17 24.79 26.65
C SER A 149 -18.87 25.10 25.33
N LEU A 150 -18.38 24.50 24.25
CA LEU A 150 -18.91 24.66 22.91
C LEU A 150 -20.30 24.05 22.77
N SER A 151 -21.21 24.79 22.13
CA SER A 151 -22.53 24.26 21.76
C SER A 151 -22.41 23.04 20.83
N THR A 152 -23.41 22.16 20.86
CA THR A 152 -23.49 20.98 19.99
C THR A 152 -23.37 21.34 18.50
N GLY A 153 -23.97 22.46 18.09
CA GLY A 153 -23.88 22.95 16.70
C GLY A 153 -22.46 23.25 16.26
N VAL A 154 -21.65 23.86 17.14
CA VAL A 154 -20.24 24.16 16.86
C VAL A 154 -19.41 22.88 16.83
N GLN A 155 -19.65 21.94 17.75
CA GLN A 155 -18.94 20.66 17.76
C GLN A 155 -19.22 19.85 16.47
N VAL A 156 -20.47 19.81 16.00
CA VAL A 156 -20.83 19.17 14.73
C VAL A 156 -20.14 19.86 13.55
N ALA A 157 -20.07 21.19 13.54
CA ALA A 157 -19.36 21.94 12.50
C ALA A 157 -17.84 21.63 12.48
N ILE A 158 -17.21 21.51 13.66
CA ILE A 158 -15.81 21.06 13.79
C ILE A 158 -15.65 19.64 13.25
N GLY A 159 -16.56 18.73 13.60
CA GLY A 159 -16.59 17.35 13.11
C GLY A 159 -16.67 17.25 11.58
N ILE A 160 -17.58 18.01 10.96
CA ILE A 160 -17.70 18.05 9.49
C ILE A 160 -16.43 18.66 8.87
N GLY A 161 -15.91 19.73 9.45
CA GLY A 161 -14.68 20.40 9.00
C GLY A 161 -13.47 19.46 9.01
N ILE A 162 -13.26 18.69 10.08
CA ILE A 162 -12.13 17.76 10.17
C ILE A 162 -12.29 16.58 9.20
N THR A 163 -13.53 16.09 9.01
CA THR A 163 -13.83 15.04 8.02
C THR A 163 -13.48 15.51 6.60
N PHE A 164 -13.79 16.77 6.26
CA PHE A 164 -13.40 17.36 4.98
C PHE A 164 -11.88 17.41 4.80
N ILE A 165 -11.13 17.78 5.85
CA ILE A 165 -9.67 17.79 5.83
C ILE A 165 -9.13 16.38 5.55
N TRP A 166 -9.64 15.36 6.25
CA TRP A 166 -9.22 13.97 6.01
C TRP A 166 -9.55 13.48 4.61
N ALA A 167 -10.72 13.84 4.06
CA ALA A 167 -11.10 13.54 2.69
C ALA A 167 -10.15 14.21 1.67
N ALA A 168 -9.80 15.48 1.90
CA ALA A 168 -8.86 16.21 1.05
C ALA A 168 -7.45 15.59 1.09
N GLN A 169 -7.00 15.12 2.26
CA GLN A 169 -5.73 14.41 2.38
C GLN A 169 -5.75 13.04 1.69
N ASN A 170 -6.87 12.34 1.77
CA ASN A 170 -7.09 11.09 1.06
C ASN A 170 -7.14 11.24 -0.47
N ALA A 171 -7.31 12.45 -0.98
CA ALA A 171 -7.18 12.76 -2.39
C ALA A 171 -5.72 12.81 -2.89
N LEU A 172 -4.72 12.91 -1.98
CA LEU A 172 -3.30 12.94 -2.31
C LEU A 172 -2.83 11.65 -2.99
N ARG A 173 -1.62 11.67 -3.58
CA ARG A 173 -1.06 10.46 -4.19
C ARG A 173 -0.81 9.38 -3.13
N ILE A 174 -0.94 8.12 -3.54
CA ILE A 174 -0.87 6.95 -2.66
C ILE A 174 0.46 6.78 -1.92
N ASP A 175 1.57 7.19 -2.55
CA ASP A 175 2.91 7.20 -1.95
C ASP A 175 3.03 8.20 -0.79
N GLN A 176 2.38 9.35 -0.92
CA GLN A 176 2.30 10.35 0.14
C GLN A 176 1.43 9.86 1.30
N GLN A 177 0.30 9.20 1.01
CA GLN A 177 -0.55 8.60 2.03
C GLN A 177 0.18 7.52 2.83
N GLY A 178 0.96 6.66 2.16
CA GLY A 178 1.74 5.62 2.85
C GLY A 178 2.81 6.19 3.80
N TRP A 179 3.49 7.26 3.40
CA TRP A 179 4.47 7.92 4.27
C TRP A 179 3.82 8.65 5.46
N LEU A 180 2.70 9.33 5.23
CA LEU A 180 1.93 10.00 6.29
C LEU A 180 1.44 8.98 7.34
N ASN A 181 1.01 7.80 6.93
CA ASN A 181 0.59 6.74 7.86
C ASN A 181 1.75 6.14 8.67
N ILE A 182 2.96 6.03 8.11
CA ILE A 182 4.14 5.65 8.92
C ILE A 182 4.42 6.70 9.99
N LEU A 183 4.41 7.98 9.60
CA LEU A 183 4.63 9.09 10.53
C LEU A 183 3.55 9.11 11.62
N ALA A 184 2.30 8.88 11.23
CA ALA A 184 1.16 8.76 12.13
C ALA A 184 1.37 7.65 13.16
N ALA A 185 1.70 6.42 12.73
CA ALA A 185 1.94 5.30 13.64
C ALA A 185 3.10 5.59 14.62
N PHE A 186 4.20 6.17 14.14
CA PHE A 186 5.33 6.56 15.01
C PHE A 186 4.91 7.62 16.03
N PHE A 187 4.17 8.65 15.60
CA PHE A 187 3.67 9.69 16.48
C PHE A 187 2.72 9.10 17.53
N GLN A 188 1.79 8.24 17.12
CA GLN A 188 0.81 7.64 18.03
C GLN A 188 1.49 6.79 19.11
N ILE A 189 2.48 5.97 18.74
CA ILE A 189 3.27 5.19 19.70
C ILE A 189 4.06 6.11 20.64
N SER A 190 4.81 7.06 20.10
CA SER A 190 5.67 7.94 20.90
C SER A 190 4.87 8.84 21.86
N SER A 191 3.78 9.44 21.38
CA SER A 191 2.90 10.25 22.22
C SER A 191 2.21 9.44 23.31
N THR A 192 1.77 8.20 23.02
CA THR A 192 1.21 7.31 24.05
C THR A 192 2.24 7.01 25.14
N ILE A 193 3.49 6.72 24.77
CA ILE A 193 4.58 6.49 25.74
C ILE A 193 4.78 7.74 26.62
N VAL A 194 4.82 8.93 26.02
CA VAL A 194 4.97 10.19 26.77
C VAL A 194 3.82 10.36 27.76
N ILE A 195 2.58 10.17 27.33
CA ILE A 195 1.40 10.33 28.20
C ILE A 195 1.43 9.34 29.36
N VAL A 196 1.71 8.07 29.08
CA VAL A 196 1.85 7.02 30.11
C VAL A 196 2.91 7.39 31.13
N ILE A 197 4.10 7.81 30.70
CA ILE A 197 5.19 8.24 31.59
C ILE A 197 4.76 9.44 32.44
N VAL A 198 4.14 10.45 31.82
CA VAL A 198 3.70 11.65 32.53
C VAL A 198 2.68 11.30 33.61
N LEU A 199 1.66 10.50 33.30
CA LEU A 199 0.66 10.07 34.29
C LEU A 199 1.31 9.29 35.44
N PHE A 200 2.24 8.37 35.14
CA PHE A 200 2.93 7.62 36.18
C PHE A 200 3.93 8.43 37.00
N VAL A 201 4.49 9.52 36.47
CA VAL A 201 5.50 10.32 37.18
C VAL A 201 4.85 11.47 37.95
N MET A 202 3.87 12.14 37.36
CA MET A 202 3.36 13.42 37.86
C MET A 202 2.14 13.28 38.77
N ALA A 203 1.39 12.16 38.70
CA ALA A 203 0.19 11.98 39.52
C ALA A 203 0.51 12.14 41.03
N PRO A 204 -0.07 13.15 41.71
CA PRO A 204 0.28 13.49 43.09
C PRO A 204 -0.23 12.46 44.09
N GLN A 205 -1.35 11.81 43.77
CA GLN A 205 -1.89 10.67 44.50
C GLN A 205 -2.17 9.55 43.52
N ARG A 206 -2.06 8.31 44.00
CA ARG A 206 -2.27 7.12 43.18
C ARG A 206 -3.25 6.19 43.84
N ALA A 207 -4.08 5.54 43.03
CA ALA A 207 -4.91 4.45 43.50
C ALA A 207 -4.03 3.31 44.04
N SER A 208 -4.55 2.57 45.03
CA SER A 208 -3.89 1.35 45.47
C SER A 208 -3.99 0.27 44.39
N ALA A 209 -3.02 -0.64 44.32
CA ALA A 209 -3.09 -1.74 43.36
C ALA A 209 -4.34 -2.61 43.58
N SER A 210 -4.76 -2.77 44.84
CA SER A 210 -6.01 -3.48 45.15
C SER A 210 -7.19 -2.79 44.49
N ASP A 211 -7.33 -1.48 44.67
CA ASP A 211 -8.46 -0.72 44.11
C ASP A 211 -8.46 -0.77 42.58
N VAL A 212 -7.30 -0.63 41.93
CA VAL A 212 -7.21 -0.69 40.47
C VAL A 212 -7.68 -2.04 39.91
N PHE A 213 -7.39 -3.15 40.59
CA PHE A 213 -7.69 -4.49 40.08
C PHE A 213 -8.99 -5.10 40.59
N THR A 214 -9.55 -4.60 41.71
CA THR A 214 -10.71 -5.22 42.36
C THR A 214 -11.89 -4.27 42.59
N SER A 215 -11.70 -2.95 42.50
CA SER A 215 -12.83 -2.02 42.72
C SER A 215 -13.87 -2.16 41.63
N THR A 216 -15.13 -2.03 42.04
CA THR A 216 -16.28 -2.05 41.15
C THR A 216 -17.16 -0.85 41.45
N TYR A 217 -17.56 -0.14 40.41
CA TYR A 217 -18.56 0.92 40.49
C TYR A 217 -19.73 0.52 39.60
N ASN A 218 -20.97 0.69 40.08
CA ASN A 218 -22.17 0.36 39.30
C ASN A 218 -23.11 1.56 39.22
N GLY A 219 -22.87 2.43 38.24
CA GLY A 219 -23.75 3.55 37.92
C GLY A 219 -24.93 3.16 37.01
N THR A 220 -25.12 1.88 36.70
CA THR A 220 -26.07 1.42 35.67
C THR A 220 -27.48 1.20 36.21
N GLY A 221 -27.63 1.01 37.53
CA GLY A 221 -28.90 0.60 38.15
C GLY A 221 -29.31 -0.86 37.88
N PHE A 222 -28.55 -1.61 37.08
CA PHE A 222 -28.78 -3.03 36.82
C PHE A 222 -28.01 -3.94 37.80
N PRO A 223 -28.38 -5.24 37.92
CA PRO A 223 -27.62 -6.21 38.68
C PRO A 223 -26.16 -6.34 38.20
N MET A 224 -25.25 -6.68 39.12
CA MET A 224 -23.79 -6.75 38.83
C MET A 224 -23.43 -7.60 37.61
N GLY A 225 -24.12 -8.74 37.41
CA GLY A 225 -23.87 -9.60 36.23
C GLY A 225 -24.13 -8.89 34.90
N TYR A 226 -25.18 -8.07 34.85
CA TYR A 226 -25.51 -7.28 33.65
C TYR A 226 -24.49 -6.16 33.43
N MET A 227 -24.10 -5.47 34.51
CA MET A 227 -23.06 -4.45 34.50
C MET A 227 -21.75 -5.01 33.91
N TYR A 228 -21.28 -6.15 34.40
CA TYR A 228 -20.06 -6.79 33.87
C TYR A 228 -20.16 -7.12 32.38
N CYS A 229 -21.35 -7.49 31.89
CA CYS A 229 -21.55 -7.74 30.47
C CYS A 229 -21.42 -6.45 29.65
N ILE A 230 -22.06 -5.35 30.05
CA ILE A 230 -22.04 -4.11 29.24
C ILE A 230 -20.73 -3.33 29.34
N SER A 231 -19.96 -3.48 30.42
CA SER A 231 -18.66 -2.82 30.57
C SER A 231 -17.59 -3.29 29.58
N ILE A 232 -17.82 -4.38 28.84
CA ILE A 232 -16.93 -4.84 27.76
C ILE A 232 -17.02 -3.97 26.49
N LEU A 233 -18.12 -3.23 26.30
CA LEU A 233 -18.44 -2.54 25.05
C LEU A 233 -17.35 -1.54 24.61
N PRO A 234 -16.76 -0.71 25.49
CA PRO A 234 -15.67 0.19 25.11
C PRO A 234 -14.41 -0.53 24.65
N THR A 235 -14.12 -1.71 25.21
CA THR A 235 -13.01 -2.55 24.76
C THR A 235 -13.25 -3.03 23.33
N LEU A 236 -14.47 -3.44 23.00
CA LEU A 236 -14.82 -3.88 21.64
C LEU A 236 -14.70 -2.75 20.63
N PHE A 237 -15.16 -1.56 20.98
CA PHE A 237 -14.99 -0.36 20.15
C PHE A 237 -13.50 -0.05 19.94
N SER A 238 -12.67 -0.22 20.97
CA SER A 238 -11.23 0.07 20.90
C SER A 238 -10.44 -0.84 19.96
N PHE A 239 -11.00 -1.98 19.56
CA PHE A 239 -10.41 -2.88 18.59
C PHE A 239 -11.15 -2.87 17.24
N ALA A 240 -12.02 -1.89 16.97
CA ALA A 240 -12.65 -1.77 15.67
C ALA A 240 -11.61 -1.49 14.56
N GLY A 241 -11.71 -2.17 13.41
CA GLY A 241 -10.92 -1.85 12.21
C GLY A 241 -9.53 -2.48 12.09
N TYR A 242 -9.19 -3.54 12.85
CA TYR A 242 -7.86 -4.19 12.75
C TYR A 242 -7.57 -4.86 11.39
N GLU A 243 -8.59 -5.06 10.56
CA GLU A 243 -8.53 -5.53 9.18
C GLU A 243 -8.27 -4.43 8.15
N ALA A 244 -8.09 -3.18 8.57
CA ALA A 244 -7.86 -2.02 7.70
C ALA A 244 -6.82 -2.26 6.58
N GLY A 245 -5.70 -2.92 6.90
CA GLY A 245 -4.63 -3.25 5.94
C GLY A 245 -5.03 -4.31 4.91
N ALA A 246 -6.05 -5.15 5.17
CA ALA A 246 -6.60 -6.07 4.19
C ALA A 246 -7.39 -5.34 3.09
N HIS A 247 -8.05 -4.23 3.41
CA HIS A 247 -8.69 -3.38 2.40
C HIS A 247 -7.69 -2.70 1.45
N LEU A 248 -6.42 -2.63 1.85
CA LEU A 248 -5.30 -2.15 1.03
C LEU A 248 -4.48 -3.30 0.43
N ALA A 249 -4.99 -4.54 0.43
CA ALA A 249 -4.24 -5.69 -0.07
C ALA A 249 -3.84 -5.54 -1.55
N GLU A 250 -4.71 -4.98 -2.40
CA GLU A 250 -4.39 -4.70 -3.81
C GLU A 250 -3.28 -3.64 -3.98
N GLU A 251 -3.03 -2.82 -2.95
CA GLU A 251 -2.02 -1.77 -2.93
C GLU A 251 -0.75 -2.20 -2.16
N THR A 252 -0.74 -3.40 -1.56
CA THR A 252 0.32 -3.94 -0.70
C THR A 252 1.17 -4.99 -1.42
N ARG A 253 2.49 -4.98 -1.18
CA ARG A 253 3.41 -6.02 -1.70
C ARG A 253 3.46 -7.24 -0.78
N GLY A 254 3.37 -8.44 -1.35
CA GLY A 254 3.31 -9.68 -0.58
C GLY A 254 2.06 -9.73 0.29
N ALA A 255 0.91 -9.31 -0.25
CA ALA A 255 -0.31 -9.07 0.50
C ALA A 255 -0.79 -10.31 1.26
N GLY A 256 -0.59 -11.51 0.70
CA GLY A 256 -0.88 -12.80 1.35
C GLY A 256 -0.08 -13.06 2.64
N ARG A 257 1.02 -12.33 2.88
CA ARG A 257 1.80 -12.36 4.14
C ARG A 257 1.69 -11.08 4.95
N ALA A 258 1.74 -9.94 4.28
CA ALA A 258 1.79 -8.62 4.89
C ALA A 258 0.48 -8.28 5.60
N ALA A 259 -0.66 -8.47 4.93
CA ALA A 259 -1.97 -8.14 5.51
C ALA A 259 -2.32 -9.04 6.71
N PRO A 260 -2.14 -10.38 6.66
CA PRO A 260 -2.32 -11.25 7.84
C PRO A 260 -1.44 -10.85 9.04
N LYS A 261 -0.16 -10.55 8.80
CA LYS A 261 0.75 -10.07 9.85
C LYS A 261 0.34 -8.70 10.39
N GLY A 262 -0.17 -7.83 9.54
CA GLY A 262 -0.74 -6.54 9.92
C GLY A 262 -1.92 -6.70 10.89
N ILE A 263 -2.89 -7.54 10.54
CA ILE A 263 -4.06 -7.85 11.38
C ILE A 263 -3.63 -8.33 12.76
N VAL A 264 -2.84 -9.41 12.82
CA VAL A 264 -2.44 -10.01 14.10
C VAL A 264 -1.52 -9.09 14.89
N GLY A 265 -0.57 -8.45 14.21
CA GLY A 265 0.36 -7.49 14.81
C GLY A 265 -0.37 -6.33 15.46
N THR A 266 -1.37 -5.75 14.80
CA THR A 266 -2.18 -4.66 15.34
C THR A 266 -2.98 -5.11 16.56
N CYS A 267 -3.58 -6.30 16.55
CA CYS A 267 -4.28 -6.82 17.74
C CYS A 267 -3.34 -6.98 18.93
N ILE A 268 -2.14 -7.55 18.74
CA ILE A 268 -1.17 -7.78 19.82
C ILE A 268 -0.59 -6.46 20.32
N CYS A 269 -0.10 -5.61 19.42
CA CYS A 269 0.44 -4.30 19.79
C CYS A 269 -0.63 -3.43 20.47
N GLY A 270 -1.85 -3.43 19.95
CA GLY A 270 -2.99 -2.73 20.53
C GLY A 270 -3.28 -3.21 21.96
N ALA A 271 -3.34 -4.53 22.18
CA ALA A 271 -3.55 -5.11 23.51
C ALA A 271 -2.49 -4.64 24.52
N LEU A 272 -1.21 -4.68 24.14
CA LEU A 272 -0.09 -4.29 25.01
C LEU A 272 -0.09 -2.79 25.32
N VAL A 273 -0.26 -1.95 24.29
CA VAL A 273 -0.33 -0.49 24.44
C VAL A 273 -1.52 -0.09 25.30
N GLY A 274 -2.68 -0.72 25.08
CA GLY A 274 -3.88 -0.45 25.86
C GLY A 274 -3.76 -0.84 27.33
N VAL A 275 -3.08 -1.96 27.66
CA VAL A 275 -2.79 -2.31 29.06
C VAL A 275 -1.98 -1.21 29.74
N ALA A 276 -0.88 -0.77 29.11
CA ALA A 276 -0.04 0.27 29.67
C ALA A 276 -0.80 1.58 29.90
N TYR A 277 -1.64 1.97 28.92
CA TYR A 277 -2.41 3.20 28.99
C TYR A 277 -3.56 3.17 29.98
N ILE A 278 -4.35 2.08 30.02
CA ILE A 278 -5.42 1.90 31.01
C ILE A 278 -4.84 1.92 32.42
N LEU A 279 -3.74 1.20 32.67
CA LEU A 279 -3.11 1.24 33.99
C LEU A 279 -2.68 2.66 34.36
N ALA A 280 -2.07 3.41 33.44
CA ALA A 280 -1.67 4.79 33.70
C ALA A 280 -2.86 5.68 34.07
N LEU A 281 -3.99 5.54 33.37
CA LEU A 281 -5.23 6.27 33.68
C LEU A 281 -5.82 5.86 35.03
N LEU A 282 -5.99 4.55 35.27
CA LEU A 282 -6.63 4.05 36.49
C LEU A 282 -5.79 4.33 37.74
N PHE A 283 -4.46 4.22 37.67
CA PHE A 283 -3.59 4.59 38.78
C PHE A 283 -3.59 6.09 39.07
N ALA A 284 -3.91 6.94 38.08
CA ALA A 284 -4.03 8.38 38.25
C ALA A 284 -5.37 8.82 38.88
N ILE A 285 -6.32 7.90 39.09
CA ILE A 285 -7.64 8.18 39.69
C ILE A 285 -7.72 7.48 41.06
N PRO A 286 -7.43 8.16 42.18
CA PRO A 286 -7.35 7.53 43.49
C PRO A 286 -8.67 6.92 43.97
N ASP A 287 -9.79 7.63 43.78
CA ASP A 287 -11.13 7.18 44.15
C ASP A 287 -12.11 7.44 43.01
N VAL A 288 -12.66 6.37 42.44
CA VAL A 288 -13.48 6.43 41.22
C VAL A 288 -14.81 7.12 41.46
N GLU A 289 -15.46 6.82 42.59
CA GLU A 289 -16.79 7.36 42.90
C GLU A 289 -16.72 8.87 43.11
N THR A 290 -15.78 9.35 43.93
CA THR A 290 -15.52 10.77 44.14
C THR A 290 -15.13 11.45 42.84
N PHE A 291 -14.29 10.81 42.01
CA PHE A 291 -13.88 11.36 40.73
C PHE A 291 -15.06 11.55 39.76
N ILE A 292 -15.95 10.56 39.65
CA ILE A 292 -17.15 10.64 38.82
C ILE A 292 -18.09 11.73 39.34
N ASN A 293 -18.35 11.75 40.66
CA ASN A 293 -19.25 12.72 41.27
C ASN A 293 -18.75 14.16 41.07
N ASN A 294 -17.44 14.40 41.21
CA ASN A 294 -16.82 15.72 40.97
C ASN A 294 -16.89 16.18 39.51
N ASN A 295 -17.06 15.27 38.57
CA ASN A 295 -17.17 15.56 37.14
C ASN A 295 -18.60 15.32 36.61
N SER A 296 -19.60 15.43 37.49
CA SER A 296 -21.01 15.34 37.13
C SER A 296 -21.73 16.69 37.35
N GLY A 297 -22.82 16.94 36.61
CA GLY A 297 -23.61 18.17 36.73
C GLY A 297 -23.14 19.33 35.84
N GLU A 298 -23.48 20.57 36.22
CA GLU A 298 -23.32 21.77 35.38
C GLU A 298 -21.85 22.16 35.11
N ASN A 299 -20.92 21.75 35.99
CA ASN A 299 -19.48 22.00 35.85
C ASN A 299 -18.70 20.75 35.40
N ALA A 300 -19.39 19.75 34.84
CA ALA A 300 -18.76 18.52 34.39
C ALA A 300 -17.71 18.79 33.30
N SER A 301 -16.53 18.19 33.46
CA SER A 301 -15.54 18.15 32.39
C SER A 301 -16.17 17.49 31.15
N PRO A 302 -16.04 18.08 29.94
CA PRO A 302 -16.58 17.47 28.71
C PRO A 302 -16.02 16.08 28.39
N SER A 303 -14.93 15.68 29.06
CA SER A 303 -14.25 14.40 28.90
C SER A 303 -13.56 13.97 30.19
N LEU A 304 -13.87 12.77 30.70
CA LEU A 304 -13.23 12.23 31.90
C LEU A 304 -11.74 11.91 31.71
N VAL A 305 -11.28 11.69 30.47
CA VAL A 305 -9.83 11.51 30.24
C VAL A 305 -9.08 12.82 30.44
N VAL A 306 -9.66 13.96 30.04
CA VAL A 306 -9.06 15.28 30.26
C VAL A 306 -9.12 15.67 31.73
N ALA A 307 -10.22 15.33 32.41
CA ALA A 307 -10.31 15.45 33.87
C ALA A 307 -9.22 14.62 34.58
N THR A 308 -8.92 13.42 34.08
CA THR A 308 -7.83 12.57 34.60
C THR A 308 -6.48 13.23 34.39
N TYR A 309 -6.24 13.85 33.22
CA TYR A 309 -5.00 14.59 32.94
C TYR A 309 -4.83 15.80 33.87
N GLN A 310 -5.91 16.53 34.13
CA GLN A 310 -5.92 17.67 35.04
C GLN A 310 -5.72 17.25 36.50
N LEU A 311 -6.24 16.08 36.89
CA LEU A 311 -6.00 15.50 38.21
C LEU A 311 -4.54 15.07 38.39
N ALA A 312 -3.94 14.51 37.34
CA ALA A 312 -2.59 13.95 37.37
C ALA A 312 -1.48 14.98 37.21
N ALA A 313 -1.71 16.10 36.51
CA ALA A 313 -0.65 17.03 36.15
C ALA A 313 -1.10 18.51 36.20
N PRO A 314 -0.17 19.48 36.41
CA PRO A 314 -0.48 20.91 36.37
C PRO A 314 -1.08 21.34 35.03
N GLY A 315 -1.84 22.44 35.01
CA GLY A 315 -2.65 22.88 33.86
C GLY A 315 -1.92 22.89 32.50
N ALA A 316 -0.68 23.38 32.44
CA ALA A 316 0.10 23.39 31.20
C ALA A 316 0.47 21.97 30.71
N ALA A 317 0.78 21.04 31.62
CA ALA A 317 1.07 19.66 31.29
C ALA A 317 -0.21 18.91 30.90
N ALA A 318 -1.31 19.08 31.64
CA ALA A 318 -2.61 18.51 31.29
C ALA A 318 -3.08 18.98 29.89
N MET A 319 -2.86 20.26 29.56
CA MET A 319 -3.11 20.81 28.23
C MET A 319 -2.25 20.12 27.17
N ALA A 320 -0.95 19.94 27.42
CA ALA A 320 -0.06 19.25 26.49
C ALA A 320 -0.51 17.80 26.22
N LEU A 321 -0.92 17.04 27.25
CA LEU A 321 -1.47 15.69 27.10
C LEU A 321 -2.75 15.68 26.25
N THR A 322 -3.61 16.68 26.47
CA THR A 322 -4.86 16.86 25.70
C THR A 322 -4.56 17.17 24.23
N ILE A 323 -3.60 18.04 23.94
CA ILE A 323 -3.16 18.35 22.56
C ILE A 323 -2.58 17.11 21.88
N LEU A 324 -1.75 16.32 22.59
CA LEU A 324 -1.24 15.05 22.05
C LEU A 324 -2.40 14.11 21.69
N LEU A 325 -3.44 14.02 22.51
CA LEU A 325 -4.63 13.22 22.21
C LEU A 325 -5.41 13.73 20.98
N ILE A 326 -5.55 15.05 20.82
CA ILE A 326 -6.18 15.66 19.63
C ILE A 326 -5.42 15.29 18.36
N ILE A 327 -4.08 15.34 18.39
CA ILE A 327 -3.24 14.96 17.24
C ILE A 327 -3.36 13.46 16.94
N ASN A 328 -3.46 12.61 17.96
CA ASN A 328 -3.71 11.18 17.78
C ASN A 328 -5.04 10.91 17.07
N LEU A 329 -6.12 11.59 17.47
CA LEU A 329 -7.44 11.50 16.83
C LEU A 329 -7.39 11.95 15.37
N TYR A 330 -6.66 13.03 15.08
CA TYR A 330 -6.43 13.48 13.71
C TYR A 330 -5.82 12.40 12.83
N PHE A 331 -4.76 11.73 13.31
CA PHE A 331 -4.11 10.67 12.56
C PHE A 331 -5.00 9.45 12.37
N ALA A 332 -5.81 9.08 13.38
CA ALA A 332 -6.75 7.97 13.25
C ALA A 332 -7.82 8.22 12.20
N GLY A 333 -8.47 9.39 12.22
CA GLY A 333 -9.51 9.72 11.25
C GLY A 333 -9.00 9.76 9.81
N MET A 334 -7.76 10.21 9.60
CA MET A 334 -7.11 10.14 8.28
C MET A 334 -7.05 8.70 7.74
N SER A 335 -6.65 7.74 8.56
CA SER A 335 -6.57 6.32 8.17
C SER A 335 -7.94 5.67 8.02
N CYS A 336 -8.92 6.04 8.87
CA CYS A 336 -10.27 5.46 8.79
C CYS A 336 -10.99 5.86 7.49
N ILE A 337 -10.96 7.15 7.12
CA ILE A 337 -11.49 7.62 5.81
C ILE A 337 -10.80 6.92 4.65
N THR A 338 -9.51 6.62 4.79
CA THR A 338 -8.78 5.83 3.80
C THR A 338 -9.43 4.45 3.65
N VAL A 339 -9.65 3.71 4.74
CA VAL A 339 -10.29 2.38 4.73
C VAL A 339 -11.68 2.43 4.11
N THR A 340 -12.54 3.31 4.61
CA THR A 340 -13.95 3.39 4.20
C THR A 340 -14.09 3.68 2.72
N SER A 341 -13.24 4.55 2.16
CA SER A 341 -13.27 4.85 0.73
C SER A 341 -12.82 3.66 -0.15
N ARG A 342 -11.97 2.75 0.36
CA ARG A 342 -11.54 1.55 -0.39
C ARG A 342 -12.59 0.45 -0.33
N ILE A 343 -13.26 0.30 0.82
CA ILE A 343 -14.46 -0.55 0.93
C ILE A 343 -15.53 -0.09 -0.05
N GLY A 344 -15.86 1.20 0.00
CA GLY A 344 -16.84 1.80 -0.90
C GLY A 344 -16.45 1.65 -2.36
N PHE A 345 -15.17 1.80 -2.70
CA PHE A 345 -14.69 1.59 -4.07
C PHE A 345 -14.84 0.12 -4.52
N ALA A 346 -14.45 -0.85 -3.69
CA ALA A 346 -14.57 -2.27 -4.00
C ALA A 346 -16.03 -2.69 -4.21
N MET A 347 -16.94 -2.21 -3.36
CA MET A 347 -18.38 -2.42 -3.52
C MET A 347 -18.94 -1.71 -4.76
N ALA A 348 -18.47 -0.50 -5.07
CA ALA A 348 -18.87 0.23 -6.27
C ALA A 348 -18.42 -0.50 -7.55
N ARG A 349 -17.23 -1.09 -7.55
CA ARG A 349 -16.69 -1.90 -8.66
C ARG A 349 -17.59 -3.09 -8.98
N ASP A 350 -18.12 -3.75 -7.96
CA ASP A 350 -19.03 -4.89 -8.08
C ASP A 350 -20.52 -4.49 -8.25
N GLY A 351 -20.80 -3.20 -8.44
CA GLY A 351 -22.15 -2.72 -8.77
C GLY A 351 -23.13 -2.59 -7.60
N VAL A 352 -22.67 -2.65 -6.34
CA VAL A 352 -23.55 -2.68 -5.15
C VAL A 352 -24.37 -1.39 -4.98
N PHE A 353 -23.82 -0.23 -5.35
CA PHE A 353 -24.45 1.07 -5.16
C PHE A 353 -25.26 1.54 -6.39
N PRO A 354 -26.37 2.27 -6.22
CA PRO A 354 -27.14 2.84 -7.33
C PRO A 354 -26.33 3.71 -8.31
N LEU A 355 -25.27 4.38 -7.82
CA LEU A 355 -24.35 5.22 -8.61
C LEU A 355 -22.97 4.57 -8.80
N SER A 356 -22.88 3.24 -8.71
CA SER A 356 -21.63 2.47 -8.83
C SER A 356 -20.79 2.84 -10.04
N LYS A 357 -21.41 3.19 -11.18
CA LYS A 357 -20.70 3.62 -12.40
C LYS A 357 -19.83 4.85 -12.17
N TYR A 358 -20.26 5.78 -11.32
CA TYR A 358 -19.53 7.01 -10.98
C TYR A 358 -18.63 6.80 -9.76
N LEU A 359 -19.11 6.06 -8.75
CA LEU A 359 -18.37 5.81 -7.51
C LEU A 359 -17.14 4.91 -7.69
N ARG A 360 -17.06 4.12 -8.77
CA ARG A 360 -15.89 3.31 -9.12
C ARG A 360 -14.80 4.09 -9.88
N TRP A 361 -14.98 5.37 -10.16
CA TRP A 361 -14.02 6.14 -10.96
C TRP A 361 -12.74 6.45 -10.16
N ILE A 362 -11.59 6.20 -10.79
CA ILE A 362 -10.25 6.47 -10.24
C ILE A 362 -9.62 7.67 -10.96
N TYR A 363 -9.09 8.63 -10.20
CA TYR A 363 -8.39 9.76 -10.79
C TYR A 363 -7.02 9.37 -11.34
N LYS A 364 -6.77 9.69 -12.61
CA LYS A 364 -5.60 9.18 -13.36
C LYS A 364 -4.25 9.63 -12.78
N ARG A 365 -4.16 10.85 -12.21
CA ARG A 365 -2.91 11.42 -11.70
C ARG A 365 -2.53 10.90 -10.32
N THR A 366 -3.49 10.77 -9.40
CA THR A 366 -3.23 10.34 -8.03
C THR A 366 -3.46 8.84 -7.81
N LYS A 367 -4.15 8.18 -8.73
CA LYS A 367 -4.59 6.77 -8.65
C LYS A 367 -5.47 6.49 -7.44
N THR A 368 -6.24 7.49 -6.99
CA THR A 368 -7.16 7.39 -5.84
C THR A 368 -8.63 7.47 -6.28
N PRO A 369 -9.56 6.83 -5.54
CA PRO A 369 -10.99 6.82 -5.87
C PRO A 369 -11.69 8.11 -5.38
N LEU A 370 -11.39 9.26 -6.00
CA LEU A 370 -11.87 10.58 -5.53
C LEU A 370 -13.40 10.67 -5.40
N ALA A 371 -14.14 10.07 -6.32
CA ALA A 371 -15.61 10.07 -6.26
C ALA A 371 -16.12 9.32 -5.01
N ASN A 372 -15.43 8.24 -4.63
CA ASN A 372 -15.78 7.47 -3.44
C ASN A 372 -15.38 8.21 -2.16
N ILE A 373 -14.21 8.84 -2.13
CA ILE A 373 -13.77 9.67 -1.00
C ILE A 373 -14.79 10.79 -0.71
N PHE A 374 -15.27 11.46 -1.76
CA PHE A 374 -16.31 12.47 -1.60
C PHE A 374 -17.65 11.88 -1.13
N PHE A 375 -18.03 10.72 -1.64
CA PHE A 375 -19.23 10.01 -1.19
C PHE A 375 -19.17 9.65 0.30
N VAL A 376 -18.05 9.12 0.77
CA VAL A 376 -17.81 8.83 2.20
C VAL A 376 -17.94 10.10 3.03
N PHE A 377 -17.27 11.19 2.63
CA PHE A 377 -17.39 12.49 3.31
C PHE A 377 -18.85 12.97 3.47
N VAL A 378 -19.68 12.81 2.42
CA VAL A 378 -21.10 13.18 2.49
C VAL A 378 -21.86 12.27 3.46
N VAL A 379 -21.63 10.96 3.41
CA VAL A 379 -22.27 10.01 4.33
C VAL A 379 -21.91 10.33 5.78
N ASP A 380 -20.64 10.53 6.08
CA ASP A 380 -20.15 10.82 7.44
C ASP A 380 -20.69 12.16 7.95
N SER A 381 -20.75 13.18 7.07
CA SER A 381 -21.35 14.48 7.40
C SER A 381 -22.83 14.35 7.76
N LEU A 382 -23.59 13.52 7.05
CA LEU A 382 -25.00 13.26 7.36
C LEU A 382 -25.16 12.52 8.69
N LEU A 383 -24.27 11.59 9.01
CA LEU A 383 -24.27 10.90 10.31
C LEU A 383 -23.94 11.87 11.46
N LEU A 384 -23.01 12.81 11.26
CA LEU A 384 -22.69 13.85 12.26
C LEU A 384 -23.87 14.79 12.52
N LEU A 385 -24.67 15.12 11.51
CA LEU A 385 -25.86 15.97 11.70
C LEU A 385 -26.90 15.35 12.63
N LEU A 386 -26.93 14.02 12.81
CA LEU A 386 -27.83 13.36 13.76
C LEU A 386 -27.56 13.77 15.21
N GLN A 387 -26.34 14.20 15.52
CA GLN A 387 -26.00 14.74 16.84
C GLN A 387 -26.77 16.02 17.16
N LEU A 388 -27.19 16.80 16.16
CA LEU A 388 -28.07 17.97 16.35
C LEU A 388 -29.49 17.58 16.75
N ALA A 389 -29.95 16.40 16.33
CA ALA A 389 -31.29 15.92 16.65
C ALA A 389 -31.36 15.36 18.07
N SER A 390 -30.39 14.53 18.47
CA SER A 390 -30.30 13.96 19.81
C SER A 390 -28.94 13.31 20.06
N ALA A 391 -28.36 13.55 21.25
CA ALA A 391 -27.16 12.85 21.70
C ALA A 391 -27.39 11.33 21.84
N THR A 392 -28.57 10.90 22.28
CA THR A 392 -28.95 9.48 22.39
C THR A 392 -29.01 8.80 21.03
N ALA A 393 -29.55 9.50 20.02
CA ALA A 393 -29.58 8.99 18.65
C ALA A 393 -28.16 8.83 18.08
N PHE A 394 -27.28 9.81 18.32
CA PHE A 394 -25.87 9.72 17.89
C PHE A 394 -25.09 8.63 18.63
N ASN A 395 -25.28 8.46 19.95
CA ASN A 395 -24.64 7.36 20.70
C ASN A 395 -25.04 5.98 20.18
N SER A 396 -26.26 5.85 19.63
CA SER A 396 -26.69 4.61 18.98
C SER A 396 -25.91 4.33 17.69
N ILE A 397 -25.39 5.36 17.00
CA ILE A 397 -24.50 5.22 15.82
C ILE A 397 -23.14 4.64 16.25
N LEU A 398 -22.60 5.05 17.40
CA LEU A 398 -21.36 4.48 17.94
C LEU A 398 -21.48 2.97 18.15
N ALA A 399 -22.61 2.52 18.71
CA ALA A 399 -22.90 1.10 18.88
C ALA A 399 -23.10 0.38 17.54
N ILE A 400 -23.70 1.04 16.53
CA ILE A 400 -23.82 0.51 15.17
C ILE A 400 -22.45 0.32 14.52
N ALA A 401 -21.51 1.25 14.75
CA ALA A 401 -20.15 1.17 14.20
C ALA A 401 -19.50 -0.17 14.57
N THR A 402 -19.42 -0.45 15.87
CA THR A 402 -18.85 -1.71 16.38
C THR A 402 -19.68 -2.93 16.00
N PHE A 403 -21.01 -2.84 16.01
CA PHE A 403 -21.88 -3.95 15.60
C PHE A 403 -21.64 -4.34 14.13
N GLY A 404 -21.51 -3.35 13.24
CA GLY A 404 -21.21 -3.56 11.83
C GLY A 404 -19.89 -4.31 11.63
N PHE A 405 -18.84 -3.90 12.34
CA PHE A 405 -17.56 -4.63 12.36
C PHE A 405 -17.74 -6.07 12.81
N GLN A 406 -18.36 -6.30 13.98
CA GLN A 406 -18.52 -7.64 14.55
C GLN A 406 -19.27 -8.60 13.61
N VAL A 407 -20.38 -8.16 13.01
CA VAL A 407 -21.15 -8.98 12.07
C VAL A 407 -20.34 -9.25 10.79
N SER A 408 -19.63 -8.24 10.28
CA SER A 408 -18.80 -8.40 9.09
C SER A 408 -17.61 -9.35 9.30
N TYR A 409 -17.10 -9.47 10.53
CA TYR A 409 -16.04 -10.42 10.87
C TYR A 409 -16.60 -11.82 11.14
N LEU A 410 -17.76 -11.90 11.79
CA LEU A 410 -18.43 -13.14 12.14
C LEU A 410 -18.75 -13.95 10.87
N MET A 411 -19.25 -13.29 9.83
CA MET A 411 -19.70 -13.95 8.60
C MET A 411 -18.62 -14.83 7.94
N PRO A 412 -17.44 -14.31 7.53
CA PRO A 412 -16.40 -15.14 6.91
C PRO A 412 -15.82 -16.18 7.89
N ILE A 413 -15.66 -15.86 9.19
CA ILE A 413 -15.14 -16.83 10.17
C ILE A 413 -16.10 -18.01 10.35
N PHE A 414 -17.40 -17.72 10.45
CA PHE A 414 -18.45 -18.73 10.57
C PHE A 414 -18.56 -19.59 9.30
N LEU A 415 -18.53 -18.97 8.12
CA LEU A 415 -18.55 -19.70 6.85
C LEU A 415 -17.31 -20.59 6.68
N ARG A 416 -16.13 -20.13 7.12
CA ARG A 416 -14.92 -20.97 7.18
C ARG A 416 -15.20 -22.21 8.03
N CYS A 417 -15.66 -22.07 9.28
CA CYS A 417 -15.75 -23.21 10.19
C CYS A 417 -16.94 -24.15 9.92
N THR A 418 -17.91 -23.72 9.10
CA THR A 418 -19.12 -24.49 8.74
C THR A 418 -19.09 -24.96 7.28
N VAL A 419 -19.38 -24.06 6.33
CA VAL A 419 -19.60 -24.36 4.91
C VAL A 419 -18.30 -24.73 4.21
N ALA A 420 -17.27 -23.90 4.34
CA ALA A 420 -15.98 -24.10 3.70
C ALA A 420 -15.03 -25.00 4.51
N ARG A 421 -15.50 -25.62 5.60
CA ARG A 421 -14.63 -26.38 6.54
C ARG A 421 -13.77 -27.43 5.86
N LYS A 422 -14.31 -28.11 4.84
CA LYS A 422 -13.63 -29.19 4.11
C LYS A 422 -13.02 -28.74 2.77
N THR A 423 -13.40 -27.57 2.27
CA THR A 423 -12.97 -27.06 0.95
C THR A 423 -11.94 -25.94 1.06
N PHE A 424 -11.78 -25.34 2.24
CA PHE A 424 -10.83 -24.26 2.48
C PHE A 424 -9.38 -24.75 2.34
N VAL A 425 -8.67 -24.18 1.38
CA VAL A 425 -7.25 -24.44 1.14
C VAL A 425 -6.42 -23.49 1.99
N LEU A 426 -5.39 -24.01 2.66
CA LEU A 426 -4.56 -23.21 3.55
C LEU A 426 -3.63 -22.27 2.76
N GLY A 427 -3.59 -21.01 3.21
CA GLY A 427 -2.66 -20.00 2.70
C GLY A 427 -1.29 -20.08 3.37
N GLU A 428 -0.43 -19.12 3.04
CA GLU A 428 0.93 -19.06 3.58
C GLU A 428 0.95 -18.79 5.09
N PHE A 429 0.03 -17.96 5.58
CA PHE A 429 -0.30 -17.89 7.00
C PHE A 429 -1.43 -18.88 7.31
N ASN A 430 -1.15 -19.85 8.17
CA ASN A 430 -2.12 -20.85 8.58
C ASN A 430 -1.96 -21.22 10.05
N LEU A 431 -3.06 -21.60 10.67
CA LEU A 431 -3.13 -22.03 12.08
C LEU A 431 -3.06 -23.57 12.21
N GLY A 432 -2.96 -24.27 11.08
CA GLY A 432 -2.97 -25.73 11.00
C GLY A 432 -4.16 -26.34 11.75
N ARG A 433 -3.88 -27.28 12.65
CA ARG A 433 -4.90 -27.96 13.46
C ARG A 433 -5.71 -27.05 14.39
N PHE A 434 -5.18 -25.87 14.73
CA PHE A 434 -5.84 -24.93 15.63
C PHE A 434 -6.80 -23.98 14.91
N GLY A 435 -6.80 -23.96 13.57
CA GLY A 435 -7.60 -23.01 12.81
C GLY A 435 -9.11 -23.14 13.06
N VAL A 436 -9.67 -24.36 13.07
CA VAL A 436 -11.11 -24.56 13.31
C VAL A 436 -11.50 -24.30 14.78
N PRO A 437 -10.79 -24.81 15.79
CA PRO A 437 -11.08 -24.47 17.19
C PRO A 437 -11.06 -22.96 17.46
N ILE A 438 -10.04 -22.25 16.97
CA ILE A 438 -9.92 -20.79 17.15
C ILE A 438 -11.09 -20.08 16.45
N ALA A 439 -11.46 -20.49 15.23
CA ALA A 439 -12.59 -19.91 14.51
C ALA A 439 -13.93 -20.12 15.25
N ILE A 440 -14.16 -21.28 15.86
CA ILE A 440 -15.38 -21.53 16.66
C ILE A 440 -15.43 -20.60 17.87
N ILE A 441 -14.32 -20.48 18.60
CA ILE A 441 -14.23 -19.60 19.77
C ILE A 441 -14.47 -18.14 19.35
N ALA A 442 -13.84 -17.70 18.26
CA ALA A 442 -14.04 -16.38 17.68
C ALA A 442 -15.49 -16.12 17.27
N SER A 443 -16.16 -17.09 16.63
CA SER A 443 -17.58 -16.98 16.27
C SER A 443 -18.49 -16.87 17.49
N ILE A 444 -18.24 -17.66 18.55
CA ILE A 444 -19.01 -17.59 19.79
C ILE A 444 -18.84 -16.21 20.44
N TRP A 445 -17.59 -15.75 20.56
CA TRP A 445 -17.27 -14.44 21.12
C TRP A 445 -18.02 -13.33 20.38
N LEU A 446 -17.84 -13.22 19.06
CA LEU A 446 -18.49 -12.20 18.23
C LEU A 446 -20.01 -12.26 18.32
N THR A 447 -20.60 -13.46 18.40
CA THR A 447 -22.05 -13.62 18.55
C THR A 447 -22.53 -13.08 19.89
N VAL A 448 -21.89 -13.48 20.99
CA VAL A 448 -22.25 -13.06 22.35
C VAL A 448 -22.10 -11.54 22.49
N THR A 449 -20.97 -10.99 22.06
CA THR A 449 -20.71 -9.55 22.18
C THR A 449 -21.60 -8.71 21.26
N SER A 450 -22.01 -9.23 20.10
CA SER A 450 -23.00 -8.57 19.24
C SER A 450 -24.37 -8.46 19.91
N ILE A 451 -24.78 -9.48 20.69
CA ILE A 451 -26.04 -9.44 21.44
C ILE A 451 -25.98 -8.40 22.57
N ILE A 452 -24.86 -8.31 23.28
CA ILE A 452 -24.66 -7.36 24.39
C ILE A 452 -24.76 -5.91 23.89
N MET A 453 -24.44 -5.60 22.63
CA MET A 453 -24.54 -4.23 22.10
C MET A 453 -25.97 -3.66 22.09
N PHE A 454 -26.99 -4.52 22.19
CA PHE A 454 -28.40 -4.10 22.24
C PHE A 454 -28.90 -3.84 23.67
N PHE A 455 -28.06 -4.10 24.68
CA PHE A 455 -28.44 -3.94 26.07
C PHE A 455 -28.48 -2.45 26.44
N PRO A 456 -29.54 -1.97 27.12
CA PRO A 456 -29.57 -0.62 27.71
C PRO A 456 -28.42 -0.40 28.70
N SER A 457 -27.92 0.83 28.78
CA SER A 457 -26.80 1.19 29.67
C SER A 457 -27.23 1.64 31.08
N GLU A 458 -28.51 1.97 31.27
CA GLU A 458 -29.02 2.57 32.51
C GLU A 458 -30.45 2.08 32.84
N TYR A 459 -30.75 1.92 34.12
CA TYR A 459 -32.07 1.58 34.66
C TYR A 459 -32.55 2.64 35.67
N PRO A 460 -33.84 3.06 35.62
CA PRO A 460 -34.91 2.60 34.73
C PRO A 460 -34.75 3.09 33.28
N VAL A 461 -35.17 2.24 32.34
CA VAL A 461 -35.13 2.56 30.91
C VAL A 461 -36.29 3.50 30.56
N THR A 462 -35.95 4.67 30.02
CA THR A 462 -36.85 5.73 29.58
C THR A 462 -36.67 5.99 28.08
N LYS A 463 -37.49 6.89 27.52
CA LYS A 463 -37.34 7.30 26.10
C LYS A 463 -36.01 8.02 25.85
N ASP A 464 -35.44 8.66 26.85
CA ASP A 464 -34.26 9.51 26.69
C ASP A 464 -32.95 8.72 26.82
N ASN A 465 -32.97 7.58 27.52
CA ASN A 465 -31.79 6.71 27.72
C ASN A 465 -31.90 5.30 27.11
N MET A 466 -32.99 4.99 26.40
CA MET A 466 -33.13 3.71 25.68
C MET A 466 -32.02 3.55 24.64
N ASN A 467 -31.47 2.34 24.54
CA ASN A 467 -30.54 1.99 23.49
C ASN A 467 -31.28 1.79 22.16
N TYR A 468 -31.30 2.81 21.30
CA TYR A 468 -32.00 2.78 20.01
C TYR A 468 -31.28 1.96 18.92
N THR A 469 -30.13 1.37 19.21
CA THR A 469 -29.40 0.51 18.26
C THR A 469 -30.29 -0.61 17.72
N VAL A 470 -31.17 -1.21 18.54
CA VAL A 470 -32.11 -2.25 18.08
C VAL A 470 -33.06 -1.74 16.98
N VAL A 471 -33.56 -0.51 17.11
CA VAL A 471 -34.51 0.10 16.16
C VAL A 471 -33.78 0.48 14.88
N ILE A 472 -32.61 1.11 15.01
CA ILE A 472 -31.85 1.58 13.85
C ILE A 472 -31.27 0.40 13.06
N VAL A 473 -30.63 -0.56 13.73
CA VAL A 473 -30.12 -1.78 13.07
C VAL A 473 -31.27 -2.59 12.46
N GLY A 474 -32.39 -2.74 13.18
CA GLY A 474 -33.58 -3.41 12.67
C GLY A 474 -34.12 -2.73 11.41
N GLY A 475 -34.22 -1.40 11.41
CA GLY A 475 -34.66 -0.61 10.26
C GLY A 475 -33.72 -0.75 9.06
N VAL A 476 -32.41 -0.65 9.28
CA VAL A 476 -31.39 -0.84 8.22
C VAL A 476 -31.46 -2.27 7.66
N LEU A 477 -31.61 -3.29 8.52
CA LEU A 477 -31.77 -4.67 8.09
C LEU A 477 -33.03 -4.89 7.27
N VAL A 478 -34.16 -4.30 7.66
CA VAL A 478 -35.42 -4.36 6.90
C VAL A 478 -35.26 -3.68 5.54
N LEU A 479 -34.63 -2.51 5.50
CA LEU A 479 -34.37 -1.80 4.24
C LEU A 479 -33.43 -2.60 3.33
N ALA A 480 -32.34 -3.15 3.87
CA ALA A 480 -31.40 -3.98 3.13
C ALA A 480 -32.07 -5.28 2.62
N ALA A 481 -32.88 -5.93 3.44
CA ALA A 481 -33.64 -7.12 3.06
C ALA A 481 -34.70 -6.79 1.98
N THR A 482 -35.41 -5.68 2.14
CA THR A 482 -36.40 -5.21 1.17
C THR A 482 -35.74 -4.92 -0.17
N TYR A 483 -34.62 -4.19 -0.15
CA TYR A 483 -33.83 -3.91 -1.34
C TYR A 483 -33.28 -5.20 -1.98
N TRP A 484 -32.86 -6.18 -1.16
CA TRP A 484 -32.44 -7.49 -1.64
C TRP A 484 -33.54 -8.24 -2.37
N PHE A 485 -34.72 -8.41 -1.74
CA PHE A 485 -35.81 -9.20 -2.28
C PHE A 485 -36.50 -8.54 -3.48
N ILE A 486 -36.61 -7.21 -3.50
CA ILE A 486 -37.26 -6.47 -4.57
C ILE A 486 -36.34 -6.28 -5.78
N SER A 487 -35.05 -6.01 -5.55
CA SER A 487 -34.14 -5.57 -6.61
C SER A 487 -32.83 -6.37 -6.63
N ALA A 488 -32.01 -6.28 -5.59
CA ALA A 488 -30.61 -6.69 -5.66
C ALA A 488 -30.42 -8.16 -6.03
N ARG A 489 -31.28 -9.08 -5.57
CA ARG A 489 -31.19 -10.51 -5.91
C ARG A 489 -31.31 -10.83 -7.40
N HIS A 490 -31.87 -9.90 -8.20
CA HIS A 490 -32.12 -10.11 -9.63
C HIS A 490 -30.95 -9.69 -10.52
N TRP A 491 -30.03 -8.87 -10.03
CA TRP A 491 -28.92 -8.32 -10.82
C TRP A 491 -27.56 -8.39 -10.12
N PHE A 492 -27.51 -8.54 -8.79
CA PHE A 492 -26.26 -8.64 -8.05
C PHE A 492 -25.73 -10.07 -8.10
N VAL A 493 -24.58 -10.23 -8.76
CA VAL A 493 -23.93 -11.54 -8.98
C VAL A 493 -22.87 -11.84 -7.90
N GLY A 494 -22.59 -10.90 -7.00
CA GLY A 494 -21.54 -11.02 -6.01
C GLY A 494 -20.14 -10.74 -6.56
N PRO A 495 -19.11 -10.77 -5.68
CA PRO A 495 -17.72 -10.68 -6.11
C PRO A 495 -17.34 -11.87 -6.99
N LYS A 496 -16.36 -11.68 -7.88
CA LYS A 496 -15.88 -12.76 -8.75
C LYS A 496 -15.32 -13.91 -7.91
N ARG A 497 -15.69 -15.15 -8.23
CA ARG A 497 -15.36 -16.37 -7.47
C ARG A 497 -14.27 -17.18 -8.18
N VAL A 498 -13.40 -17.83 -7.40
CA VAL A 498 -12.35 -18.73 -7.92
C VAL A 498 -12.96 -19.94 -8.65
N ASP A 499 -14.18 -20.36 -8.27
CA ASP A 499 -14.84 -21.56 -8.81
C ASP A 499 -15.80 -21.28 -10.00
N ALA A 500 -15.84 -20.05 -10.54
CA ALA A 500 -16.76 -19.72 -11.62
C ALA A 500 -16.21 -20.19 -12.98
N ASP A 501 -16.96 -21.07 -13.64
CA ASP A 501 -16.67 -21.66 -14.95
C ASP A 501 -16.20 -20.60 -15.97
N PRO A 502 -15.04 -20.77 -16.65
CA PRO A 502 -14.62 -19.85 -17.69
C PRO A 502 -15.61 -19.96 -18.85
N THR A 503 -16.39 -18.89 -19.07
CA THR A 503 -17.23 -18.78 -20.28
C THR A 503 -16.36 -19.07 -21.52
N PRO A 504 -16.78 -19.99 -22.42
CA PRO A 504 -15.96 -20.40 -23.56
C PRO A 504 -15.74 -19.24 -24.52
N LEU A 505 -14.50 -19.04 -24.96
CA LEU A 505 -14.19 -18.20 -26.10
C LEU A 505 -14.76 -18.84 -27.39
N PRO A 506 -15.24 -18.05 -28.37
CA PRO A 506 -15.75 -18.58 -29.63
C PRO A 506 -14.63 -19.25 -30.46
N PRO A 507 -14.94 -20.30 -31.27
CA PRO A 507 -13.94 -21.06 -31.99
C PRO A 507 -13.44 -20.31 -33.22
N GLY A 508 -12.14 -20.00 -33.24
CA GLY A 508 -11.46 -19.35 -34.37
C GLY A 508 -10.34 -20.23 -34.94
N HIS A 509 -10.70 -20.93 -36.01
CA HIS A 509 -9.87 -21.57 -37.06
C HIS A 509 -8.54 -22.23 -36.69
N VAL A 510 -8.59 -23.57 -36.61
CA VAL A 510 -7.46 -24.45 -36.91
C VAL A 510 -7.16 -24.34 -38.41
N ALA A 511 -5.98 -23.81 -38.76
CA ALA A 511 -5.39 -24.02 -40.08
C ALA A 511 -4.49 -25.26 -40.01
N SER A 512 -4.76 -26.20 -40.90
CA SER A 512 -4.09 -27.49 -41.07
C SER A 512 -2.60 -27.33 -41.38
N GLU A 513 -1.79 -28.17 -40.74
CA GLU A 513 -0.44 -28.52 -41.19
C GLU A 513 -0.53 -29.22 -42.54
N ASP A 514 0.05 -28.61 -43.58
CA ASP A 514 0.65 -29.36 -44.67
C ASP A 514 1.57 -28.45 -45.51
N ASN A 515 2.69 -29.01 -45.92
CA ASN A 515 3.73 -28.49 -46.81
C ASN A 515 4.70 -27.44 -46.25
N MET A 516 5.88 -27.90 -45.79
CA MET A 516 7.14 -27.43 -46.40
C MET A 516 8.32 -28.35 -46.06
N THR A 517 8.52 -29.40 -46.84
CA THR A 517 9.84 -30.00 -47.06
C THR A 517 10.27 -29.67 -48.48
N LYS A 518 11.31 -28.82 -48.62
CA LYS A 518 12.26 -28.65 -49.74
C LYS A 518 12.64 -27.16 -49.86
N ASP A 519 13.81 -26.81 -49.34
CA ASP A 519 14.95 -26.44 -50.19
C ASP A 519 16.10 -25.94 -49.31
N VAL A 520 17.16 -26.74 -49.29
CA VAL A 520 18.47 -26.36 -48.77
C VAL A 520 19.42 -26.44 -49.96
N SER A 521 19.78 -25.28 -50.53
CA SER A 521 21.11 -25.04 -51.10
C SER A 521 21.31 -23.59 -51.57
N SER A 522 22.49 -23.09 -51.21
CA SER A 522 23.27 -22.00 -51.81
C SER A 522 22.70 -20.57 -51.85
N GLU A 523 23.21 -19.71 -50.98
CA GLU A 523 23.71 -18.38 -51.39
C GLU A 523 24.80 -17.88 -50.41
N VAL A 524 26.03 -17.81 -50.89
CA VAL A 524 27.16 -17.11 -50.26
C VAL A 524 27.01 -15.63 -50.60
N ALA A 525 26.71 -14.79 -49.62
CA ALA A 525 26.59 -13.34 -49.80
C ALA A 525 27.71 -12.57 -49.08
N THR A 526 28.38 -11.73 -49.85
CA THR A 526 29.46 -10.80 -49.48
C THR A 526 29.07 -9.82 -48.37
N SER A 527 29.92 -9.67 -47.35
CA SER A 527 29.69 -8.76 -46.21
C SER A 527 29.87 -7.29 -46.59
N ARG A 528 28.79 -6.51 -46.65
CA ARG A 528 28.86 -5.04 -46.76
C ARG A 528 29.17 -4.42 -45.39
N PHE A 529 30.19 -3.56 -45.31
CA PHE A 529 30.51 -2.75 -44.13
C PHE A 529 29.68 -1.45 -44.15
N THR A 530 29.18 -0.98 -43.01
CA THR A 530 28.54 0.34 -42.89
C THR A 530 29.34 1.21 -41.93
N THR A 531 29.81 2.36 -42.41
CA THR A 531 30.57 3.34 -41.63
C THR A 531 29.64 4.49 -41.23
N TYR A 532 29.56 4.79 -39.94
CA TYR A 532 28.75 5.88 -39.40
C TYR A 532 29.63 7.10 -39.10
N ASN A 533 29.53 8.14 -39.93
CA ASN A 533 30.30 9.37 -39.78
C ASN A 533 29.54 10.39 -38.95
N CYS A 534 30.19 10.92 -37.92
CA CYS A 534 29.60 11.83 -36.96
C CYS A 534 29.51 13.28 -37.44
N SER A 535 28.51 14.00 -36.95
CA SER A 535 28.38 15.44 -37.17
C SER A 535 29.49 16.22 -36.48
N SER A 536 30.11 17.19 -37.18
CA SER A 536 31.22 17.99 -36.67
C SER A 536 30.83 18.94 -35.52
N ASN A 537 29.53 19.18 -35.32
CA ASN A 537 29.00 20.13 -34.32
C ASN A 537 28.26 19.45 -33.17
N ALA A 538 28.37 18.13 -33.03
CA ALA A 538 27.66 17.37 -32.02
C ALA A 538 28.29 17.53 -30.62
N SER A 539 27.47 17.82 -29.61
CA SER A 539 27.90 17.90 -28.20
C SER A 539 27.79 16.56 -27.45
N CYS A 540 27.18 15.55 -28.07
CA CYS A 540 27.01 14.19 -27.57
C CYS A 540 26.88 13.22 -28.75
N GLY A 541 26.88 11.92 -28.48
CA GLY A 541 26.57 10.87 -29.46
C GLY A 541 27.63 10.68 -30.53
N CYS A 542 28.84 11.19 -30.30
CA CYS A 542 29.95 11.11 -31.23
C CYS A 542 31.25 10.80 -30.51
N SER A 543 32.05 9.93 -31.12
CA SER A 543 33.36 9.50 -30.64
C SER A 543 34.43 9.86 -31.64
N VAL A 544 35.69 9.89 -31.18
CA VAL A 544 36.87 10.27 -31.98
C VAL A 544 37.02 9.41 -33.25
N LYS A 545 36.64 8.12 -33.21
CA LYS A 545 36.59 7.25 -34.39
C LYS A 545 35.16 6.93 -34.80
N SER A 546 34.89 7.01 -36.11
CA SER A 546 33.63 6.54 -36.71
C SER A 546 33.39 5.08 -36.37
N ALA A 547 32.18 4.75 -35.92
CA ALA A 547 31.80 3.37 -35.70
C ALA A 547 31.70 2.64 -37.05
N VAL A 548 32.48 1.57 -37.20
CA VAL A 548 32.34 0.60 -38.30
C VAL A 548 31.59 -0.58 -37.74
N VAL A 549 30.38 -0.81 -38.23
CA VAL A 549 29.57 -1.97 -37.86
C VAL A 549 29.45 -2.86 -39.09
N THR A 550 29.92 -4.10 -38.99
CA THR A 550 29.78 -5.05 -40.09
C THR A 550 28.35 -5.58 -40.14
N LYS A 551 27.85 -5.86 -41.34
CA LYS A 551 26.54 -6.53 -41.51
C LYS A 551 26.61 -8.04 -41.14
N ILE A 552 27.71 -8.50 -40.53
CA ILE A 552 27.97 -9.92 -40.26
C ILE A 552 27.21 -10.38 -39.00
N ILE A 553 26.96 -11.68 -38.94
CA ILE A 553 26.03 -12.36 -38.04
C ILE A 553 26.84 -13.03 -36.91
N ASN A 554 26.44 -12.83 -35.64
CA ASN A 554 27.00 -13.37 -34.36
C ASN A 554 27.79 -12.40 -33.43
N GLY A 555 27.74 -11.09 -33.65
CA GLY A 555 28.44 -10.11 -32.81
C GLY A 555 29.94 -10.05 -33.10
N GLU A 556 30.56 -8.89 -32.90
CA GLU A 556 31.99 -8.68 -33.17
C GLU A 556 32.65 -7.82 -32.11
N PRO A 557 33.98 -7.97 -31.89
CA PRO A 557 34.71 -7.06 -31.02
C PRO A 557 34.62 -5.62 -31.52
N ALA A 558 34.28 -4.70 -30.62
CA ALA A 558 34.28 -3.28 -30.90
C ALA A 558 35.70 -2.79 -31.21
N THR A 559 35.81 -1.79 -32.08
CA THR A 559 37.08 -1.14 -32.35
C THR A 559 37.38 -0.10 -31.27
N LYS A 560 38.67 0.13 -31.01
CA LYS A 560 39.08 1.07 -29.95
C LYS A 560 38.56 2.48 -30.29
N GLU A 561 38.05 3.19 -29.29
CA GLU A 561 37.54 4.57 -29.37
C GLU A 561 36.24 4.75 -30.20
N THR A 562 35.45 3.70 -30.46
CA THR A 562 34.15 3.83 -31.16
C THR A 562 32.94 3.99 -30.25
N TRP A 563 33.05 3.60 -28.98
CA TRP A 563 31.94 3.62 -28.02
C TRP A 563 32.36 4.30 -26.72
N GLY A 564 32.81 5.55 -26.81
CA GLY A 564 33.41 6.27 -25.68
C GLY A 564 32.49 6.53 -24.49
N TRP A 565 31.18 6.33 -24.67
CA TRP A 565 30.18 6.41 -23.60
C TRP A 565 29.99 5.10 -22.84
N ALA A 566 30.60 3.99 -23.25
CA ALA A 566 30.43 2.70 -22.57
C ALA A 566 31.08 2.71 -21.18
N ALA A 567 30.31 2.29 -20.17
CA ALA A 567 30.78 2.18 -18.79
C ALA A 567 30.68 0.75 -18.27
N SER A 568 31.73 0.28 -17.60
CA SER A 568 31.79 -1.03 -16.94
C SER A 568 31.59 -0.85 -15.43
N LEU A 569 30.51 -1.42 -14.88
CA LEU A 569 30.24 -1.43 -13.44
C LEU A 569 30.90 -2.66 -12.85
N ARG A 570 31.68 -2.45 -11.79
CA ARG A 570 32.45 -3.51 -11.13
C ARG A 570 32.25 -3.49 -9.63
N TYR A 571 32.24 -4.67 -9.02
CA TYR A 571 32.25 -4.80 -7.57
C TYR A 571 33.56 -4.25 -7.02
N SER A 572 33.50 -3.35 -6.04
CA SER A 572 34.71 -2.74 -5.49
C SER A 572 35.62 -3.76 -4.77
N SER A 573 35.11 -4.91 -4.34
CA SER A 573 35.87 -5.94 -3.61
C SER A 573 36.69 -6.84 -4.54
N SER A 574 36.11 -7.29 -5.65
CA SER A 574 36.72 -8.25 -6.57
C SER A 574 37.18 -7.64 -7.89
N ASN A 575 36.82 -6.38 -8.16
CA ASN A 575 37.02 -5.72 -9.44
C ASN A 575 36.43 -6.51 -10.64
N SER A 576 35.45 -7.39 -10.37
CA SER A 576 34.77 -8.17 -11.39
C SER A 576 33.65 -7.36 -12.03
N HIS A 577 33.56 -7.43 -13.36
CA HIS A 577 32.47 -6.83 -14.13
C HIS A 577 31.18 -7.63 -13.93
N TYR A 578 30.07 -6.91 -13.72
CA TYR A 578 28.77 -7.54 -13.54
C TYR A 578 27.63 -6.85 -14.31
N CYS A 579 27.78 -5.58 -14.67
CA CYS A 579 26.81 -4.83 -15.48
C CYS A 579 27.51 -3.74 -16.31
N GLY A 580 26.83 -3.33 -17.38
CA GLY A 580 27.14 -2.16 -18.19
C GLY A 580 26.40 -0.89 -17.75
N GLY A 581 26.81 0.24 -18.33
CA GLY A 581 26.20 1.54 -18.14
C GLY A 581 26.64 2.51 -19.24
N THR A 582 26.16 3.75 -19.18
CA THR A 582 26.43 4.75 -20.22
C THR A 582 26.65 6.14 -19.64
N ILE A 583 27.64 6.87 -20.17
CA ILE A 583 27.96 8.23 -19.73
C ILE A 583 26.96 9.22 -20.32
N ILE A 584 26.11 9.80 -19.46
CA ILE A 584 25.09 10.80 -19.86
C ILE A 584 25.46 12.23 -19.43
N SER A 585 26.46 12.38 -18.56
CA SER A 585 27.14 13.65 -18.26
C SER A 585 28.50 13.34 -17.61
N ASN A 586 29.34 14.34 -17.38
CA ASN A 586 30.61 14.15 -16.67
C ASN A 586 30.45 13.64 -15.23
N LEU A 587 29.26 13.66 -14.63
CA LEU A 587 29.01 13.22 -13.25
C LEU A 587 27.99 12.08 -13.13
N HIS A 588 27.37 11.65 -14.22
CA HIS A 588 26.25 10.72 -14.16
C HIS A 588 26.37 9.58 -15.16
N ILE A 589 26.12 8.37 -14.68
CA ILE A 589 26.04 7.14 -15.48
C ILE A 589 24.60 6.64 -15.47
N LEU A 590 24.06 6.34 -16.64
CA LEU A 590 22.77 5.66 -16.81
C LEU A 590 23.00 4.14 -16.85
N THR A 591 22.20 3.37 -16.12
CA THR A 591 22.28 1.91 -16.07
C THR A 591 20.90 1.32 -15.73
N ALA A 592 20.80 -0.01 -15.60
CA ALA A 592 19.61 -0.69 -15.16
C ALA A 592 19.49 -0.65 -13.62
N ALA A 593 18.28 -0.58 -13.10
CA ALA A 593 18.05 -0.56 -11.65
C ALA A 593 18.38 -1.90 -11.00
N HIS A 594 18.13 -3.01 -11.71
CA HIS A 594 18.44 -4.36 -11.22
C HIS A 594 19.95 -4.56 -10.95
N CYS A 595 20.81 -3.82 -11.65
CA CYS A 595 22.25 -3.83 -11.43
C CYS A 595 22.65 -3.23 -10.07
N THR A 596 21.82 -2.41 -9.44
CA THR A 596 22.21 -1.69 -8.22
C THR A 596 21.31 -1.90 -7.02
N ILE A 597 20.07 -2.36 -7.23
CA ILE A 597 19.05 -2.47 -6.17
C ILE A 597 19.44 -3.41 -5.01
N LYS A 598 20.25 -4.44 -5.29
CA LYS A 598 20.68 -5.45 -4.30
C LYS A 598 21.89 -5.02 -3.48
N LEU A 599 22.44 -3.83 -3.74
CA LEU A 599 23.66 -3.35 -3.09
C LEU A 599 23.32 -2.53 -1.85
N ALA A 600 23.96 -2.88 -0.72
CA ALA A 600 23.73 -2.20 0.56
C ALA A 600 24.29 -0.77 0.61
N SER A 601 25.25 -0.42 -0.24
CA SER A 601 25.88 0.90 -0.28
C SER A 601 26.39 1.27 -1.69
N PRO A 602 26.30 2.55 -2.11
CA PRO A 602 26.93 3.07 -3.34
C PRO A 602 28.44 2.78 -3.43
N SER A 603 29.14 2.74 -2.30
CA SER A 603 30.59 2.51 -2.25
C SER A 603 31.01 1.12 -2.73
N LEU A 604 30.07 0.20 -2.94
CA LEU A 604 30.33 -1.14 -3.47
C LEU A 604 30.52 -1.16 -4.99
N ILE A 605 30.29 -0.04 -5.68
CA ILE A 605 30.39 0.08 -7.14
C ILE A 605 31.57 0.99 -7.52
N ASN A 606 32.42 0.48 -8.40
CA ASN A 606 33.36 1.29 -9.18
C ASN A 606 32.92 1.32 -10.64
N VAL A 607 32.97 2.50 -11.24
CA VAL A 607 32.67 2.73 -12.66
C VAL A 607 33.98 2.91 -13.41
N TYR A 608 34.19 2.08 -14.44
CA TYR A 608 35.34 2.12 -15.33
C TYR A 608 34.90 2.60 -16.72
N VAL A 609 35.58 3.61 -17.26
CA VAL A 609 35.30 4.17 -18.59
C VAL A 609 36.60 4.40 -19.38
N GLY A 610 36.48 4.60 -20.69
CA GLY A 610 37.59 4.97 -21.57
C GLY A 610 38.36 3.83 -22.22
N SER A 611 38.00 2.57 -21.96
CA SER A 611 38.65 1.41 -22.59
C SER A 611 37.63 0.38 -23.04
N ILE A 612 37.91 -0.27 -24.16
CA ILE A 612 37.16 -1.45 -24.63
C ILE A 612 37.63 -2.75 -23.97
N TYR A 613 38.79 -2.77 -23.32
CA TYR A 613 39.31 -3.98 -22.67
C TYR A 613 39.03 -3.94 -21.17
N LEU A 614 38.51 -5.03 -20.59
CA LEU A 614 38.28 -5.10 -19.14
C LEU A 614 39.60 -5.05 -18.33
N SER A 615 40.71 -5.46 -18.92
CA SER A 615 42.05 -5.42 -18.32
C SER A 615 42.70 -4.03 -18.35
N SER A 616 42.20 -3.12 -19.19
CA SER A 616 42.75 -1.78 -19.36
C SER A 616 41.82 -0.75 -18.70
N VAL A 617 42.42 0.24 -18.06
CA VAL A 617 41.71 1.24 -17.27
C VAL A 617 42.18 2.62 -17.69
N VAL A 618 41.25 3.48 -18.09
CA VAL A 618 41.54 4.88 -18.45
C VAL A 618 41.08 5.81 -17.35
N GLN A 619 39.79 5.74 -16.95
CA GLN A 619 39.29 6.43 -15.77
C GLN A 619 38.47 5.50 -14.87
N VAL A 620 38.64 5.66 -13.55
CA VAL A 620 37.82 5.00 -12.52
C VAL A 620 37.17 6.06 -11.66
N ARG A 621 35.89 5.88 -11.35
CA ARG A 621 35.15 6.72 -10.39
C ARG A 621 34.35 5.85 -9.43
N ARG A 622 34.35 6.24 -8.15
CA ARG A 622 33.44 5.67 -7.16
C ARG A 622 32.05 6.27 -7.34
N VAL A 623 31.02 5.54 -6.91
CA VAL A 623 29.65 6.05 -6.89
C VAL A 623 29.38 6.71 -5.54
N SER A 624 28.96 7.98 -5.56
CA SER A 624 28.57 8.73 -4.35
C SER A 624 27.10 8.51 -4.00
N LYS A 625 26.23 8.36 -5.01
CA LYS A 625 24.80 8.16 -4.82
C LYS A 625 24.19 7.36 -5.95
N ILE A 626 23.26 6.48 -5.62
CA ILE A 626 22.48 5.68 -6.58
C ILE A 626 21.05 6.21 -6.59
N TYR A 627 20.53 6.51 -7.76
CA TYR A 627 19.14 6.89 -8.00
C TYR A 627 18.46 5.80 -8.81
N ASN A 628 17.95 4.77 -8.14
CA ASN A 628 17.04 3.81 -8.77
C ASN A 628 15.70 4.48 -9.05
N HIS A 629 15.08 4.16 -10.19
CA HIS A 629 13.72 4.63 -10.43
C HIS A 629 12.80 4.12 -9.30
N PRO A 630 12.02 4.99 -8.64
CA PRO A 630 11.28 4.63 -7.42
C PRO A 630 10.19 3.56 -7.66
N SER A 631 9.74 3.44 -8.91
CA SER A 631 8.79 2.42 -9.35
C SER A 631 9.45 1.22 -10.05
N TYR A 632 10.76 1.04 -9.92
CA TYR A 632 11.44 -0.16 -10.42
C TYR A 632 10.85 -1.43 -9.80
N SER A 633 10.53 -2.41 -10.65
CA SER A 633 10.03 -3.74 -10.28
C SER A 633 11.05 -4.79 -10.66
N SER A 634 11.54 -5.58 -9.69
CA SER A 634 12.44 -6.71 -9.97
C SER A 634 11.75 -7.89 -10.63
N ASP A 635 10.42 -7.96 -10.57
CA ASP A 635 9.65 -9.12 -11.02
C ASP A 635 9.28 -8.98 -12.51
N THR A 636 8.99 -7.75 -12.96
CA THR A 636 8.61 -7.46 -14.34
C THR A 636 9.66 -6.68 -15.11
N PHE A 637 10.75 -6.31 -14.44
CA PHE A 637 11.77 -5.39 -14.95
C PHE A 637 11.18 -4.05 -15.46
N HIS A 638 9.99 -3.69 -14.96
CA HIS A 638 9.36 -2.41 -15.28
C HIS A 638 10.09 -1.28 -14.57
N ASN A 639 10.34 -0.18 -15.27
CA ASN A 639 11.18 0.93 -14.82
C ASN A 639 12.59 0.48 -14.41
N ASP A 640 13.16 -0.46 -15.14
CA ASP A 640 14.53 -0.93 -14.92
C ASP A 640 15.56 0.08 -15.44
N ILE A 641 15.68 1.17 -14.70
CA ILE A 641 16.53 2.34 -15.00
C ILE A 641 17.04 2.96 -13.70
N ALA A 642 18.32 3.30 -13.68
CA ALA A 642 18.99 3.95 -12.56
C ALA A 642 20.04 4.96 -13.04
N ILE A 643 20.27 5.99 -12.24
CA ILE A 643 21.34 6.97 -12.43
C ILE A 643 22.34 6.85 -11.28
N LEU A 644 23.61 6.67 -11.61
CA LEU A 644 24.71 6.70 -10.65
C LEU A 644 25.35 8.07 -10.69
N LYS A 645 25.40 8.75 -9.53
CA LYS A 645 26.19 9.97 -9.37
C LYS A 645 27.60 9.60 -8.96
N LEU A 646 28.57 10.04 -9.73
CA LEU A 646 29.99 9.80 -9.47
C LEU A 646 30.49 10.67 -8.32
N SER A 647 31.53 10.22 -7.62
CA SER A 647 32.18 10.98 -6.54
C SER A 647 32.97 12.19 -7.04
N SER A 648 33.43 12.14 -8.29
CA SER A 648 34.17 13.21 -8.96
C SER A 648 33.90 13.16 -10.47
N PRO A 649 33.98 14.30 -11.18
CA PRO A 649 33.68 14.36 -12.59
C PRO A 649 34.67 13.54 -13.44
N LEU A 650 34.19 13.01 -14.56
CA LEU A 650 34.98 12.42 -15.63
C LEU A 650 35.67 13.52 -16.44
N ASN A 651 36.89 13.25 -16.89
CA ASN A 651 37.57 14.11 -17.85
C ASN A 651 37.10 13.73 -19.26
N LEU A 652 36.27 14.58 -19.87
CA LEU A 652 35.73 14.35 -21.22
C LEU A 652 36.74 14.69 -22.33
N ASP A 653 37.86 15.34 -22.00
CA ASP A 653 38.92 15.65 -22.97
C ASP A 653 39.84 14.45 -23.24
N GLN A 654 39.62 13.32 -22.54
CA GLN A 654 40.43 12.12 -22.68
C GLN A 654 39.84 11.19 -23.74
N ASP A 655 40.70 10.76 -24.68
CA ASP A 655 40.31 9.85 -25.76
C ASP A 655 39.53 8.62 -25.25
N GLY A 656 38.37 8.38 -25.87
CA GLY A 656 37.48 7.27 -25.55
C GLY A 656 36.54 7.52 -24.37
N VAL A 657 36.42 8.75 -23.86
CA VAL A 657 35.45 9.14 -22.83
C VAL A 657 34.51 10.20 -23.38
N ASP A 658 33.40 9.75 -23.96
CA ASP A 658 32.44 10.58 -24.70
C ASP A 658 31.04 10.52 -24.06
N LEU A 659 30.20 11.53 -24.31
CA LEU A 659 28.80 11.55 -23.85
C LEU A 659 27.88 10.91 -24.90
N ILE A 660 26.87 10.14 -24.49
CA ILE A 660 25.80 9.69 -25.40
C ILE A 660 24.68 10.74 -25.49
N CYS A 661 24.01 10.85 -26.64
CA CYS A 661 22.77 11.63 -26.72
C CYS A 661 21.57 10.84 -26.16
N LEU A 662 20.65 11.55 -25.51
CA LEU A 662 19.39 10.98 -25.03
C LEU A 662 18.22 11.46 -25.92
N PRO A 663 17.29 10.58 -26.30
CA PRO A 663 16.23 10.86 -27.27
C PRO A 663 15.22 11.88 -26.76
N ASN A 664 15.10 13.06 -27.39
CA ASN A 664 14.16 14.13 -27.03
C ASN A 664 12.89 14.11 -27.90
N ILE A 665 11.83 13.47 -27.38
CA ILE A 665 10.66 13.08 -28.19
C ILE A 665 9.37 13.46 -27.49
N SER A 666 8.40 13.92 -28.29
CA SER A 666 7.07 14.24 -27.80
C SER A 666 6.36 13.01 -27.22
N SER A 667 5.65 13.21 -26.12
CA SER A 667 4.84 12.16 -25.46
C SER A 667 3.85 11.49 -26.40
N THR A 668 3.35 12.20 -27.41
CA THR A 668 2.46 11.66 -28.44
C THR A 668 3.14 10.56 -29.27
N ARG A 669 4.37 10.76 -29.77
CA ARG A 669 5.12 9.74 -30.53
C ARG A 669 5.52 8.54 -29.68
N LEU A 670 5.70 8.74 -28.37
CA LEU A 670 5.93 7.66 -27.42
C LEU A 670 4.67 6.83 -27.16
N SER A 671 3.51 7.50 -27.01
CA SER A 671 2.23 6.85 -26.73
C SER A 671 1.67 6.01 -27.88
N THR A 672 2.06 6.32 -29.12
CA THR A 672 1.74 5.53 -30.31
C THR A 672 2.70 4.35 -30.53
N GLY A 673 3.75 4.23 -29.71
CA GLY A 673 4.77 3.20 -29.86
C GLY A 673 5.70 3.41 -31.06
N GLU A 674 5.77 4.65 -31.58
CA GLU A 674 6.53 5.01 -32.78
C GLU A 674 8.03 5.26 -32.53
N TYR A 675 8.55 4.99 -31.31
CA TYR A 675 9.96 5.26 -31.04
C TYR A 675 10.66 4.33 -30.04
N PRO A 676 11.60 3.46 -30.46
CA PRO A 676 11.96 3.19 -31.86
C PRO A 676 10.79 2.51 -32.60
N ILE A 677 10.63 2.84 -33.89
CA ILE A 677 9.67 2.16 -34.79
C ILE A 677 10.12 0.71 -34.97
N ALA A 678 9.19 -0.24 -34.93
CA ALA A 678 9.49 -1.65 -35.16
C ALA A 678 10.19 -1.89 -36.52
N GLY A 679 11.16 -2.82 -36.53
CA GLY A 679 11.98 -3.17 -37.70
C GLY A 679 13.24 -2.34 -37.87
N LEU A 680 13.46 -1.33 -37.01
CA LEU A 680 14.64 -0.47 -37.06
C LEU A 680 15.87 -1.22 -36.51
N ASN A 681 17.00 -1.14 -37.22
CA ASN A 681 18.27 -1.73 -36.79
C ASN A 681 18.90 -0.92 -35.66
N LEU A 682 19.19 -1.59 -34.55
CA LEU A 682 19.76 -1.03 -33.34
C LEU A 682 21.07 -1.74 -33.02
N VAL A 683 22.01 -1.03 -32.40
CA VAL A 683 23.32 -1.59 -32.01
C VAL A 683 23.37 -1.73 -30.50
N ALA A 684 23.50 -2.96 -30.01
CA ALA A 684 23.77 -3.23 -28.59
C ALA A 684 25.29 -3.36 -28.39
N ILE A 685 25.79 -2.84 -27.27
CA ILE A 685 27.20 -2.95 -26.88
C ILE A 685 27.33 -3.38 -25.41
N GLY A 686 28.35 -4.18 -25.11
CA GLY A 686 28.65 -4.60 -23.73
C GLY A 686 29.75 -5.65 -23.62
N TRP A 687 30.07 -6.03 -22.38
CA TRP A 687 31.11 -7.03 -22.06
C TRP A 687 30.51 -8.34 -21.55
N GLY A 688 29.24 -8.59 -21.83
CA GLY A 688 28.54 -9.79 -21.43
C GLY A 688 29.19 -11.05 -21.99
N VAL A 689 28.72 -12.19 -21.49
CA VAL A 689 29.20 -13.50 -21.90
C VAL A 689 28.81 -13.79 -23.36
N LEU A 690 29.69 -14.45 -24.11
CA LEU A 690 29.48 -14.69 -25.55
C LEU A 690 28.55 -15.88 -25.86
N SER A 691 28.25 -16.70 -24.86
CA SER A 691 27.36 -17.85 -24.99
C SER A 691 26.58 -18.07 -23.70
N ASP A 692 25.31 -18.49 -23.83
CA ASP A 692 24.44 -18.81 -22.70
C ASP A 692 25.09 -19.88 -21.81
N GLY A 693 25.09 -19.66 -20.50
CA GLY A 693 25.73 -20.54 -19.51
C GLY A 693 27.24 -20.39 -19.32
N SER A 694 27.92 -19.50 -20.03
CA SER A 694 29.30 -19.12 -19.70
C SER A 694 29.34 -18.26 -18.44
N GLU A 695 30.36 -18.43 -17.60
CA GLU A 695 30.57 -17.63 -16.38
C GLU A 695 31.54 -16.46 -16.59
N ILE A 696 32.20 -16.38 -17.75
CA ILE A 696 33.27 -15.41 -18.02
C ILE A 696 32.79 -14.36 -19.01
N ALA A 697 32.72 -13.12 -18.53
CA ALA A 697 32.47 -11.92 -19.32
C ALA A 697 33.52 -11.75 -20.43
N SER A 698 33.13 -11.17 -21.57
CA SER A 698 34.08 -10.93 -22.66
C SER A 698 35.18 -9.95 -22.22
N PRO A 699 36.47 -10.27 -22.41
CA PRO A 699 37.57 -9.38 -22.03
C PRO A 699 37.63 -8.11 -22.91
N ILE A 700 36.91 -8.09 -24.03
CA ILE A 700 36.82 -7.00 -24.99
C ILE A 700 35.34 -6.65 -25.25
N LEU A 701 35.02 -5.36 -25.32
CA LEU A 701 33.68 -4.86 -25.60
C LEU A 701 33.18 -5.45 -26.92
N GLN A 702 31.98 -5.99 -26.92
CA GLN A 702 31.31 -6.51 -28.11
C GLN A 702 30.31 -5.49 -28.65
N GLN A 703 30.01 -5.60 -29.94
CA GLN A 703 28.91 -4.90 -30.60
C GLN A 703 28.08 -5.88 -31.44
N VAL A 704 26.77 -5.70 -31.46
CA VAL A 704 25.87 -6.52 -32.28
C VAL A 704 24.69 -5.70 -32.79
N THR A 705 24.32 -5.92 -34.06
CA THR A 705 23.11 -5.33 -34.65
C THR A 705 21.92 -6.26 -34.46
N ILE A 706 20.87 -5.75 -33.81
CA ILE A 706 19.56 -6.39 -33.59
C ILE A 706 18.43 -5.47 -34.09
N GLN A 707 17.20 -5.97 -34.20
CA GLN A 707 16.07 -5.17 -34.67
C GLN A 707 15.07 -4.92 -33.57
N SER A 708 14.51 -3.71 -33.51
CA SER A 708 13.35 -3.42 -32.67
C SER A 708 12.12 -4.20 -33.15
N ILE A 709 11.29 -4.64 -32.21
CA ILE A 709 10.15 -5.50 -32.47
C ILE A 709 8.87 -4.83 -31.97
N ALA A 710 7.79 -4.97 -32.73
CA ALA A 710 6.49 -4.44 -32.36
C ALA A 710 6.00 -5.08 -31.05
N ALA A 711 5.57 -4.25 -30.09
CA ALA A 711 5.13 -4.71 -28.77
C ALA A 711 3.95 -5.69 -28.82
N ASN A 712 3.08 -5.58 -29.84
CA ASN A 712 1.94 -6.48 -30.05
C ASN A 712 2.33 -7.82 -30.71
N SER A 713 3.57 -7.99 -31.16
CA SER A 713 4.05 -9.24 -31.74
C SER A 713 4.00 -10.38 -30.73
N ILE A 714 3.85 -11.61 -31.23
CA ILE A 714 3.86 -12.80 -30.38
C ILE A 714 5.18 -12.94 -29.61
N TYR A 715 6.31 -12.60 -30.25
CA TYR A 715 7.63 -12.68 -29.64
C TYR A 715 7.78 -11.73 -28.43
N CYS A 716 7.30 -10.50 -28.56
CA CYS A 716 7.31 -9.54 -27.44
C CYS A 716 6.39 -9.96 -26.29
N LYS A 717 5.21 -10.50 -26.61
CA LYS A 717 4.28 -11.03 -25.61
C LYS A 717 4.85 -12.23 -24.87
N ASN A 718 5.58 -13.09 -25.57
CA ASN A 718 6.19 -14.30 -25.00
C ASN A 718 7.29 -13.98 -23.98
N ILE A 719 8.06 -12.89 -24.16
CA ILE A 719 9.02 -12.44 -23.14
C ILE A 719 8.35 -11.62 -22.01
N GLY A 720 7.03 -11.45 -22.03
CA GLY A 720 6.30 -10.81 -20.95
C GLY A 720 6.50 -9.29 -20.89
N ILE A 721 6.56 -8.62 -22.05
CA ILE A 721 6.50 -7.14 -22.08
C ILE A 721 5.29 -6.65 -21.27
N HIS A 722 5.55 -5.87 -20.22
CA HIS A 722 4.52 -5.46 -19.26
C HIS A 722 3.88 -4.13 -19.67
N ASP A 723 4.70 -3.19 -20.15
CA ASP A 723 4.25 -1.88 -20.58
C ASP A 723 5.02 -1.42 -21.83
N SER A 724 4.34 -1.38 -22.96
CA SER A 724 4.92 -0.96 -24.24
C SER A 724 5.32 0.52 -24.28
N TYR A 725 4.83 1.35 -23.35
CA TYR A 725 5.25 2.74 -23.22
C TYR A 725 6.67 2.83 -22.65
N THR A 726 6.96 2.05 -21.61
CA THR A 726 8.24 2.09 -20.88
C THR A 726 9.25 1.02 -21.27
N GLN A 727 8.81 -0.02 -21.98
CA GLN A 727 9.64 -1.14 -22.44
C GLN A 727 9.43 -1.38 -23.95
N PHE A 728 10.41 -2.02 -24.57
CA PHE A 728 10.30 -2.56 -25.93
C PHE A 728 11.21 -3.77 -26.09
N CYS A 729 10.92 -4.62 -27.07
CA CYS A 729 11.78 -5.76 -27.36
C CYS A 729 12.64 -5.48 -28.58
N ALA A 730 13.84 -6.06 -28.58
CA ALA A 730 14.70 -6.08 -29.74
C ALA A 730 15.41 -7.43 -29.84
N GLY A 731 15.65 -7.89 -31.06
CA GLY A 731 16.26 -9.19 -31.33
C GLY A 731 16.14 -9.55 -32.81
N VAL A 732 16.61 -10.73 -33.18
CA VAL A 732 16.48 -11.28 -34.55
C VAL A 732 15.40 -12.35 -34.52
N MET A 733 14.17 -12.01 -34.89
CA MET A 733 13.03 -12.95 -34.86
C MET A 733 12.67 -13.47 -36.25
N PRO A 734 12.21 -14.73 -36.39
CA PRO A 734 12.10 -15.77 -35.35
C PRO A 734 13.43 -16.49 -35.04
N LEU A 735 14.48 -16.28 -35.85
CA LEU A 735 15.65 -17.17 -35.91
C LEU A 735 16.54 -17.15 -34.65
N GLY A 736 16.55 -16.09 -33.86
CA GLY A 736 17.50 -15.89 -32.77
C GLY A 736 18.93 -15.68 -33.28
N GLY A 737 19.92 -16.19 -32.55
CA GLY A 737 21.34 -16.18 -32.93
C GLY A 737 22.09 -14.88 -32.61
N LYS A 738 21.39 -13.79 -32.29
CA LYS A 738 21.99 -12.53 -31.83
C LYS A 738 21.17 -11.90 -30.71
N ASP A 739 21.82 -11.53 -29.60
CA ASP A 739 21.20 -10.88 -28.46
C ASP A 739 22.27 -10.28 -27.52
N THR A 740 21.84 -9.48 -26.57
CA THR A 740 22.59 -9.19 -25.34
C THR A 740 22.55 -10.37 -24.38
N CYS A 741 23.55 -10.49 -23.50
CA CYS A 741 23.66 -11.60 -22.56
C CYS A 741 24.05 -11.16 -21.15
N GLN A 742 24.26 -12.13 -20.25
CA GLN A 742 24.63 -11.86 -18.86
C GLN A 742 25.91 -11.02 -18.79
N GLY A 743 25.85 -9.90 -18.08
CA GLY A 743 26.91 -8.87 -18.02
C GLY A 743 26.65 -7.65 -18.92
N ASP A 744 25.80 -7.76 -19.95
CA ASP A 744 25.41 -6.61 -20.79
C ASP A 744 24.29 -5.76 -20.15
N SER A 745 23.66 -6.27 -19.09
CA SER A 745 22.64 -5.58 -18.31
C SER A 745 23.04 -4.15 -17.95
N GLY A 746 22.14 -3.20 -18.16
CA GLY A 746 22.40 -1.77 -17.96
C GLY A 746 23.18 -1.10 -19.10
N GLY A 747 23.73 -1.86 -20.05
CA GLY A 747 24.36 -1.35 -21.26
C GLY A 747 23.36 -0.69 -22.23
N PRO A 748 23.84 0.15 -23.16
CA PRO A 748 22.97 0.89 -24.06
C PRO A 748 22.56 0.08 -25.28
N LEU A 749 21.32 0.31 -25.72
CA LEU A 749 20.85 0.00 -27.07
C LEU A 749 20.78 1.28 -27.89
N LEU A 750 21.55 1.33 -28.98
CA LEU A 750 21.90 2.55 -29.69
C LEU A 750 21.21 2.64 -31.05
N MET A 751 20.83 3.85 -31.44
CA MET A 751 20.31 4.18 -32.75
C MET A 751 21.10 5.33 -33.35
N PHE A 752 21.49 5.21 -34.62
CA PHE A 752 22.11 6.31 -35.36
C PHE A 752 21.01 7.15 -36.02
N THR A 753 20.96 8.44 -35.70
CA THR A 753 19.90 9.35 -36.16
C THR A 753 20.22 9.96 -37.52
N SER A 754 19.21 10.56 -38.15
CA SER A 754 19.39 11.35 -39.38
C SER A 754 20.26 12.61 -39.17
N GLU A 755 20.47 13.03 -37.93
CA GLU A 755 21.35 14.14 -37.55
C GLU A 755 22.82 13.71 -37.44
N ASN A 756 23.13 12.47 -37.81
CA ASN A 756 24.46 11.87 -37.77
C ASN A 756 25.07 11.83 -36.35
N VAL A 757 24.24 11.49 -35.36
CA VAL A 757 24.65 11.26 -33.97
C VAL A 757 24.07 9.94 -33.46
N TRP A 758 24.74 9.33 -32.48
CA TRP A 758 24.22 8.16 -31.76
C TRP A 758 23.34 8.58 -30.59
N GLU A 759 22.17 7.96 -30.46
CA GLU A 759 21.28 8.09 -29.32
C GLU A 759 21.09 6.77 -28.59
N GLN A 760 20.99 6.84 -27.26
CA GLN A 760 20.59 5.70 -26.44
C GLN A 760 19.06 5.59 -26.40
N VAL A 761 18.51 4.69 -27.18
CA VAL A 761 17.05 4.45 -27.24
C VAL A 761 16.59 3.41 -26.22
N GLY A 762 17.48 2.53 -25.78
CA GLY A 762 17.18 1.47 -24.81
C GLY A 762 18.28 1.24 -23.77
N ILE A 763 17.89 0.60 -22.67
CA ILE A 763 18.80 0.02 -21.66
C ILE A 763 18.54 -1.48 -21.61
N THR A 764 19.59 -2.29 -21.73
CA THR A 764 19.52 -3.75 -21.62
C THR A 764 18.97 -4.15 -20.26
N SER A 765 17.83 -4.85 -20.23
CA SER A 765 17.10 -5.14 -18.99
C SER A 765 17.06 -6.65 -18.69
N VAL A 766 16.30 -7.43 -19.45
CA VAL A 766 16.15 -8.88 -19.21
C VAL A 766 15.96 -9.66 -20.50
N GLY A 767 16.39 -10.92 -20.51
CA GLY A 767 16.22 -11.91 -21.57
C GLY A 767 15.89 -13.28 -20.98
N TYR A 768 15.17 -14.15 -21.71
CA TYR A 768 14.90 -15.53 -21.25
C TYR A 768 16.17 -16.39 -21.32
N LYS A 769 16.84 -16.36 -22.48
CA LYS A 769 18.16 -16.92 -22.75
C LYS A 769 18.80 -16.10 -23.85
N CYS A 770 20.13 -16.02 -23.84
CA CYS A 770 20.84 -15.22 -24.82
C CYS A 770 20.68 -15.83 -26.22
N ALA A 771 20.23 -15.01 -27.17
CA ALA A 771 20.15 -15.35 -28.60
C ALA A 771 19.24 -16.55 -28.92
N LEU A 772 18.25 -16.82 -28.07
CA LEU A 772 17.31 -17.92 -28.26
C LEU A 772 16.31 -17.60 -29.40
N ALA A 773 16.07 -18.56 -30.28
CA ALA A 773 15.06 -18.45 -31.32
C ALA A 773 13.67 -18.16 -30.71
N ASN A 774 12.91 -17.26 -31.32
CA ASN A 774 11.59 -16.78 -30.90
C ASN A 774 11.52 -15.95 -29.60
N TYR A 775 12.64 -15.73 -28.90
CA TYR A 775 12.69 -14.95 -27.66
C TYR A 775 13.64 -13.75 -27.81
N PRO A 776 13.12 -12.54 -28.03
CA PRO A 776 13.95 -11.33 -28.13
C PRO A 776 14.36 -10.84 -26.74
N GLY A 777 15.33 -9.94 -26.63
CA GLY A 777 15.64 -9.24 -25.37
C GLY A 777 14.62 -8.13 -25.06
N LEU A 778 14.39 -7.87 -23.78
CA LEU A 778 13.56 -6.76 -23.27
C LEU A 778 14.45 -5.59 -22.84
N TYR A 779 14.09 -4.39 -23.28
CA TYR A 779 14.84 -3.16 -23.06
C TYR A 779 13.96 -2.07 -22.43
N THR A 780 14.52 -1.31 -21.50
CA THR A 780 13.86 -0.11 -20.95
C THR A 780 13.93 1.02 -21.97
N ARG A 781 12.80 1.61 -22.33
CA ARG A 781 12.68 2.70 -23.33
C ARG A 781 13.12 4.04 -22.74
N VAL A 782 14.33 4.50 -23.07
CA VAL A 782 14.94 5.70 -22.47
C VAL A 782 14.09 6.97 -22.68
N ALA A 783 13.49 7.12 -23.86
CA ALA A 783 12.66 8.27 -24.19
C ALA A 783 11.45 8.44 -23.25
N ALA A 784 10.93 7.35 -22.66
CA ALA A 784 9.85 7.41 -21.68
C ALA A 784 10.27 8.02 -20.33
N TYR A 785 11.58 8.10 -20.05
CA TYR A 785 12.14 8.51 -18.76
C TYR A 785 12.86 9.86 -18.79
N GLN A 786 12.84 10.61 -19.90
CA GLN A 786 13.55 11.90 -20.00
C GLN A 786 13.24 12.87 -18.86
N SER A 787 11.96 13.02 -18.48
CA SER A 787 11.56 13.91 -17.39
C SER A 787 12.16 13.47 -16.06
N TRP A 788 12.22 12.16 -15.81
CA TRP A 788 12.81 11.60 -14.60
C TRP A 788 14.34 11.74 -14.62
N ILE A 789 15.00 11.51 -15.76
CA ILE A 789 16.45 11.69 -15.93
C ILE A 789 16.83 13.15 -15.63
N ASN A 790 16.15 14.10 -16.27
CA ASN A 790 16.41 15.53 -16.07
C ASN A 790 16.14 15.97 -14.63
N ALA A 791 15.00 15.56 -14.04
CA ALA A 791 14.69 15.88 -12.66
C ALA A 791 15.72 15.32 -11.67
N THR A 792 16.20 14.09 -11.91
CA THR A 792 17.19 13.43 -11.04
C THR A 792 18.56 14.08 -11.15
N MET A 793 18.97 14.47 -12.35
CA MET A 793 20.20 15.21 -12.58
C MET A 793 20.16 16.63 -11.97
N ASN A 794 18.97 17.25 -11.87
CA ASN A 794 18.79 18.62 -11.39
C ASN A 794 18.48 18.74 -9.86
N ASN A 795 17.76 17.79 -9.24
CA ASN A 795 17.22 17.92 -7.87
C ASN A 795 18.18 17.52 -6.73
N ALA A 796 19.47 17.85 -6.82
CA ALA A 796 20.42 17.51 -5.77
C ALA A 796 20.24 18.29 -4.43
N ASN A 797 19.28 19.22 -4.29
CA ASN A 797 19.23 20.18 -3.16
C ASN A 797 17.86 20.50 -2.49
N GLN A 798 16.76 19.78 -2.70
CA GLN A 798 15.48 20.14 -2.06
C GLN A 798 14.67 18.96 -1.47
N ILE A 799 14.96 18.58 -0.22
CA ILE A 799 14.05 17.78 0.63
C ILE A 799 14.17 18.29 2.08
N PHE A 800 13.60 19.46 2.42
CA PHE A 800 13.42 19.85 3.83
C PHE A 800 12.23 20.80 4.13
N THR A 801 11.32 21.05 3.19
CA THR A 801 10.29 22.10 3.35
C THR A 801 8.86 21.57 3.30
N ILE A 802 8.53 20.53 4.09
CA ILE A 802 7.15 20.07 4.27
C ILE A 802 6.69 20.12 5.74
N SER A 803 7.60 20.28 6.70
CA SER A 803 7.24 20.37 8.13
C SER A 803 6.50 21.66 8.53
N TYR A 804 6.41 22.67 7.66
CA TYR A 804 5.77 23.97 7.97
C TYR A 804 4.25 24.00 7.77
N ILE A 805 3.65 23.03 7.07
CA ILE A 805 2.19 23.02 6.83
C ILE A 805 1.41 22.51 8.06
N ILE A 806 2.08 21.84 9.01
CA ILE A 806 1.47 21.31 10.23
C ILE A 806 1.29 22.40 11.32
N PHE A 807 1.96 23.55 11.21
CA PHE A 807 1.96 24.58 12.26
C PHE A 807 0.96 25.73 12.07
N ILE A 808 0.27 25.82 10.94
CA ILE A 808 -0.71 26.90 10.70
C ILE A 808 -1.92 26.84 11.66
N PRO A 809 -2.47 25.66 12.03
CA PRO A 809 -3.54 25.61 13.03
C PRO A 809 -3.07 26.03 14.44
N LEU A 810 -1.81 25.76 14.79
CA LEU A 810 -1.23 26.08 16.10
C LEU A 810 -0.94 27.58 16.30
N ILE A 811 -0.71 28.34 15.23
CA ILE A 811 -0.48 29.79 15.30
C ILE A 811 -1.81 30.57 15.32
N LEU A 812 -2.87 30.02 14.74
CA LEU A 812 -4.21 30.63 14.73
C LEU A 812 -4.97 30.47 16.06
N MET A 813 -4.63 29.48 16.88
CA MET A 813 -5.26 29.27 18.21
C MET A 813 -4.62 30.08 19.36
N ASN A 814 -3.57 30.86 19.09
CA ASN A 814 -2.96 31.74 20.10
C ASN A 814 -3.48 33.20 20.01
N LYS A 815 -4.55 33.43 19.23
CA LYS A 815 -5.19 34.76 19.03
C LYS A 815 -6.73 34.71 18.97
N LEU A 816 -7.35 33.66 19.47
CA LEU A 816 -8.76 33.57 19.83
C LEU A 816 -8.84 32.88 21.19
#